data_AF-A0A4Q2DYJ0-F1
#
_entry.id   AF-A0A4Q2DYJ0-F1
#
_cell.length_a   1.000
_cell.length_b   1.000
_cell.length_c   1.000
_cell.angle_alpha   90.00
_cell.angle_beta   90.00
_cell.angle_gamma   90.00
#
_symmetry.space_group_name_H-M   'P 1'
#
loop_
_entity.id
_entity.type
_entity.pdbx_description
1 polymer ?
#
loop_
_entity_poly.entity_id
_entity_poly.type
_entity_poly.pdbx_seq_one_letter_code
_entity_poly.pdbx_strand_id
1 'polypeptide(L)'
;MLDQLSIFPATHAQAVESRRQSYEEWGKRRSHPFEDYIDESNTMGGYEIAADGRVLAPRNDPATIDFMCSCETLRREVFVLKRAPSSDEFTPEEEVGYGIASVYTPPEKRGKGYAKQMMSLLHWVLGPASSFPSAFPEAWGKPPTVPEGFGSGIVSVLYSDIGPTFYKASGPAPRVDGWTVNPYTVSTWDVKAVLERTKDEARKDQWTLLNKEQTKEWWNQDSELILQEAPSKPQSSTSTAFTFLPRKGVAEFLQRRIEWFVNCMERPPPYYGALLSSPSPSDGGPSSDGFASWAFELYPGSPKTLLITRLRCPKEELLHSFLGCIAEYANDLGIERIQVWSLPGELKAAGEDFGGTTVHPEDHLPSVKWYGSGPTAEWLYNENLRREVFVLKRAPSGEFTTEEQVGYGIASVYTPPEKRRKGYAKHMMSLLHWVLGPASSLPTAFPEAWGQPPVVPEGFGSGTVSVLYSDIGPTFYKASGPAPGVDGWTANPYIVSTWDVKAVLERTKDEARKDQWILLNKEQTKEWWNQDSELILQEVPSKPQSSTSTAFTFLPRKGVAEFLQRSLRIEWFVNRMERPPPYYGALLSSPSPSDNGPSSDASASWTFELYPGSPKTLLITRLRCPEAELLRSLLGCIAEYANDLGIERIQVWNLPGELKAAGEEIGGTTVHPEDHLPSVKWYGSGPTAEWLYNEKFAWC
;
A
#
# COMPACT_ATOMS: atom_id res chain seq x y z
N MET A 1 34.54 -8.45 -7.15
CA MET A 1 33.42 -9.01 -7.93
C MET A 1 32.49 -7.95 -8.54
N LEU A 2 31.97 -6.93 -7.82
CA LEU A 2 31.07 -5.94 -8.45
C LEU A 2 31.73 -5.15 -9.60
N ASP A 3 33.03 -4.90 -9.49
CA ASP A 3 33.94 -4.38 -10.52
C ASP A 3 33.93 -5.17 -11.84
N GLN A 4 33.64 -6.48 -11.79
CA GLN A 4 33.57 -7.37 -12.96
C GLN A 4 32.22 -7.27 -13.69
N LEU A 5 31.24 -6.55 -13.13
CA LEU A 5 29.92 -6.32 -13.73
C LEU A 5 29.87 -4.96 -14.41
N SER A 6 28.98 -4.80 -15.39
CA SER A 6 28.57 -3.49 -15.91
C SER A 6 27.12 -3.48 -16.35
N ILE A 7 26.60 -2.29 -16.61
CA ILE A 7 25.25 -2.10 -17.15
C ILE A 7 25.31 -2.11 -18.68
N PHE A 8 24.36 -2.80 -19.31
CA PHE A 8 24.25 -2.96 -20.75
C PHE A 8 22.80 -2.76 -21.22
N PRO A 9 22.55 -2.39 -22.49
CA PRO A 9 21.25 -2.57 -23.13
C PRO A 9 20.79 -4.02 -23.01
N ALA A 10 19.54 -4.25 -22.63
CA ALA A 10 18.99 -5.59 -22.56
C ALA A 10 18.83 -6.18 -23.97
N THR A 11 19.38 -7.37 -24.20
CA THR A 11 18.98 -8.17 -25.38
C THR A 11 17.52 -8.61 -25.23
N HIS A 12 16.87 -8.92 -26.36
CA HIS A 12 15.50 -9.43 -26.38
C HIS A 12 15.27 -10.61 -25.40
N ALA A 13 16.18 -11.60 -25.38
CA ALA A 13 16.09 -12.73 -24.47
C ALA A 13 16.19 -12.32 -22.98
N GLN A 14 17.04 -11.33 -22.66
CA GLN A 14 17.15 -10.78 -21.31
C GLN A 14 15.90 -9.96 -20.91
N ALA A 15 15.24 -9.29 -21.86
CA ALA A 15 13.98 -8.58 -21.60
C ALA A 15 12.83 -9.56 -21.29
N VAL A 16 12.68 -10.62 -22.07
CA VAL A 16 11.70 -11.71 -21.80
C VAL A 16 11.97 -12.37 -20.45
N GLU A 17 13.23 -12.71 -20.17
CA GLU A 17 13.61 -13.32 -18.90
C GLU A 17 13.43 -12.36 -17.70
N SER A 18 13.65 -11.05 -17.88
CA SER A 18 13.34 -10.02 -16.86
C SER A 18 11.84 -9.98 -16.52
N ARG A 19 10.95 -10.11 -17.50
CA ARG A 19 9.49 -10.24 -17.28
C ARG A 19 9.17 -11.54 -16.55
N ARG A 20 9.72 -12.68 -16.99
CA ARG A 20 9.53 -13.99 -16.33
C ARG A 20 9.95 -13.95 -14.85
N GLN A 21 11.12 -13.39 -14.54
CA GLN A 21 11.64 -13.31 -13.17
C GLN A 21 10.83 -12.37 -12.28
N SER A 22 10.30 -11.27 -12.83
CA SER A 22 9.50 -10.30 -12.08
C SER A 22 8.02 -10.67 -11.96
N TYR A 23 7.52 -11.61 -12.78
CA TYR A 23 6.10 -12.04 -12.77
C TYR A 23 5.58 -12.42 -11.37
N GLU A 24 6.31 -13.21 -10.59
CA GLU A 24 5.89 -13.63 -9.24
C GLU A 24 5.64 -12.44 -8.30
N GLU A 25 6.43 -11.37 -8.45
CA GLU A 25 6.33 -10.16 -7.62
C GLU A 25 5.36 -9.14 -8.19
N TRP A 26 5.14 -9.12 -9.51
CA TRP A 26 4.44 -8.02 -10.21
C TRP A 26 3.25 -8.45 -11.07
N GLY A 27 3.32 -9.51 -11.86
CA GLY A 27 2.18 -9.99 -12.65
C GLY A 27 1.18 -10.75 -11.79
N LYS A 28 1.68 -11.78 -11.08
CA LYS A 28 0.92 -12.67 -10.20
C LYS A 28 0.23 -11.94 -9.04
N ARG A 29 0.92 -10.98 -8.40
CA ARG A 29 0.31 -10.12 -7.35
C ARG A 29 -0.84 -9.25 -7.86
N ARG A 30 -0.92 -9.01 -9.18
CA ARG A 30 -2.00 -8.27 -9.83
C ARG A 30 -3.05 -9.19 -10.48
N SER A 31 -2.93 -10.51 -10.31
CA SER A 31 -3.74 -11.54 -11.01
C SER A 31 -3.66 -11.49 -12.54
N HIS A 32 -2.60 -10.88 -13.10
CA HIS A 32 -2.35 -10.87 -14.54
C HIS A 32 -2.00 -12.30 -15.01
N PRO A 33 -2.53 -12.81 -16.12
CA PRO A 33 -2.11 -14.10 -16.67
C PRO A 33 -0.62 -14.10 -17.02
N PHE A 34 0.02 -15.27 -16.89
CA PHE A 34 1.46 -15.42 -17.13
C PHE A 34 1.83 -15.17 -18.59
N GLU A 35 1.14 -15.83 -19.53
CA GLU A 35 1.40 -15.68 -20.98
C GLU A 35 1.22 -14.21 -21.39
N ASP A 36 0.08 -13.59 -21.07
CA ASP A 36 -0.19 -12.17 -21.30
C ASP A 36 0.86 -11.24 -20.67
N TYR A 37 1.52 -11.62 -19.58
CA TYR A 37 2.55 -10.80 -18.91
C TYR A 37 3.95 -10.92 -19.55
N ILE A 38 4.24 -12.05 -20.21
CA ILE A 38 5.51 -12.25 -20.92
C ILE A 38 5.41 -11.91 -22.42
N ASP A 39 4.19 -11.88 -22.98
CA ASP A 39 3.93 -11.62 -24.40
C ASP A 39 4.64 -10.37 -24.93
N GLU A 40 5.23 -10.53 -26.11
CA GLU A 40 5.94 -9.51 -26.85
C GLU A 40 4.98 -8.53 -27.53
N SER A 41 3.76 -8.97 -27.86
CA SER A 41 2.70 -8.11 -28.41
C SER A 41 2.14 -7.17 -27.32
N ASN A 42 2.08 -7.62 -26.07
CA ASN A 42 1.71 -6.81 -24.90
C ASN A 42 2.86 -5.89 -24.41
N THR A 43 3.64 -5.34 -25.35
CA THR A 43 4.64 -4.32 -25.04
C THR A 43 3.92 -3.04 -24.55
N MET A 44 4.23 -2.58 -23.34
CA MET A 44 3.69 -1.34 -22.73
C MET A 44 4.19 -0.04 -23.41
N GLY A 45 4.54 -0.13 -24.70
CA GLY A 45 5.02 0.95 -25.53
C GLY A 45 5.24 0.47 -26.96
N GLY A 46 4.17 0.44 -27.76
CA GLY A 46 4.24 0.53 -29.23
C GLY A 46 4.68 1.94 -29.71
N TYR A 47 5.61 2.54 -28.96
CA TYR A 47 6.23 3.84 -29.14
C TYR A 47 7.70 3.71 -28.70
N GLU A 48 8.59 4.51 -29.28
CA GLU A 48 10.05 4.48 -29.05
C GLU A 48 10.48 4.62 -27.57
N ILE A 49 9.56 5.06 -26.71
CA ILE A 49 9.81 5.55 -25.35
C ILE A 49 10.03 4.42 -24.33
N ALA A 50 9.64 3.18 -24.63
CA ALA A 50 9.75 2.03 -23.72
C ALA A 50 10.70 0.92 -24.23
N ALA A 51 11.45 1.17 -25.30
CA ALA A 51 12.34 0.17 -25.91
C ALA A 51 13.61 -0.12 -25.08
N ASP A 52 14.03 0.83 -24.22
CA ASP A 52 15.35 0.84 -23.60
C ASP A 52 15.41 0.11 -22.25
N GLY A 53 15.23 -1.22 -22.31
CA GLY A 53 15.57 -2.13 -21.21
C GLY A 53 17.08 -2.14 -20.91
N ARG A 54 17.45 -2.36 -19.64
CA ARG A 54 18.83 -2.41 -19.16
C ARG A 54 19.06 -3.59 -18.22
N VAL A 55 20.27 -4.14 -18.23
CA VAL A 55 20.69 -5.24 -17.34
C VAL A 55 22.09 -5.01 -16.76
N LEU A 56 22.30 -5.47 -15.52
CA LEU A 56 23.63 -5.59 -14.91
C LEU A 56 24.18 -7.00 -15.17
N ALA A 57 25.17 -7.13 -16.04
CA ALA A 57 25.73 -8.42 -16.47
C ALA A 57 27.27 -8.48 -16.31
N PRO A 58 27.90 -9.67 -16.35
CA PRO A 58 29.36 -9.81 -16.36
C PRO A 58 29.99 -9.15 -17.59
N ARG A 59 31.11 -8.43 -17.43
CA ARG A 59 31.81 -7.76 -18.54
C ARG A 59 32.37 -8.72 -19.59
N ASN A 60 32.58 -9.98 -19.23
CA ASN A 60 33.04 -11.06 -20.10
C ASN A 60 31.90 -11.88 -20.73
N ASP A 61 30.66 -11.69 -20.28
CA ASP A 61 29.45 -12.29 -20.88
C ASP A 61 28.24 -11.34 -20.72
N PRO A 62 28.19 -10.22 -21.49
CA PRO A 62 27.13 -9.22 -21.35
C PRO A 62 25.74 -9.71 -21.79
N ALA A 63 25.69 -10.75 -22.62
CA ALA A 63 24.46 -11.28 -23.21
C ALA A 63 23.80 -12.39 -22.36
N THR A 64 24.40 -12.75 -21.22
CA THR A 64 23.90 -13.82 -20.36
C THR A 64 22.48 -13.58 -19.87
N ILE A 65 21.64 -14.62 -19.90
CA ILE A 65 20.32 -14.59 -19.26
C ILE A 65 20.42 -14.71 -17.73
N ASP A 66 21.58 -15.09 -17.17
CA ASP A 66 21.85 -15.10 -15.73
C ASP A 66 22.26 -13.71 -15.19
N PHE A 67 21.74 -12.63 -15.77
CA PHE A 67 22.03 -11.26 -15.35
C PHE A 67 21.59 -10.98 -13.90
N MET A 68 22.19 -9.97 -13.28
CA MET A 68 22.18 -9.79 -11.83
C MET A 68 21.07 -8.86 -11.32
N CYS A 69 20.66 -7.92 -12.17
CA CYS A 69 19.60 -6.93 -11.94
C CYS A 69 19.15 -6.39 -13.30
N SER A 70 17.91 -5.93 -13.42
CA SER A 70 17.37 -5.24 -14.60
C SER A 70 16.64 -3.94 -14.23
N CYS A 71 16.41 -3.08 -15.21
CA CYS A 71 15.46 -1.97 -15.15
C CYS A 71 15.03 -1.54 -16.56
N GLU A 72 14.07 -0.64 -16.64
CA GLU A 72 13.64 0.03 -17.88
C GLU A 72 14.00 1.50 -17.81
N THR A 73 14.58 2.05 -18.88
CA THR A 73 14.86 3.48 -19.01
C THR A 73 13.97 4.08 -20.09
N LEU A 74 13.25 5.13 -19.74
CA LEU A 74 12.22 5.76 -20.56
C LEU A 74 12.69 7.17 -20.94
N ARG A 75 13.26 7.34 -22.14
CA ARG A 75 13.76 8.64 -22.61
C ARG A 75 12.60 9.62 -22.81
N ARG A 76 12.62 10.77 -22.15
CA ARG A 76 11.56 11.79 -22.21
C ARG A 76 12.10 13.13 -22.70
N GLU A 77 11.23 13.87 -23.38
CA GLU A 77 11.27 15.33 -23.43
C GLU A 77 11.07 15.87 -22.00
N VAL A 78 11.89 16.82 -21.58
CA VAL A 78 11.70 17.58 -20.34
C VAL A 78 11.93 19.06 -20.65
N PHE A 79 11.18 19.95 -20.01
CA PHE A 79 11.44 21.39 -20.12
C PHE A 79 12.09 21.91 -18.86
N VAL A 80 13.12 22.76 -19.03
CA VAL A 80 13.75 23.49 -17.94
C VAL A 80 13.42 24.97 -18.05
N LEU A 81 12.98 25.54 -16.94
CA LEU A 81 12.95 26.99 -16.75
C LEU A 81 14.28 27.43 -16.16
N LYS A 82 15.04 28.23 -16.90
CA LYS A 82 16.27 28.87 -16.43
C LYS A 82 16.00 30.37 -16.27
N ARG A 83 16.29 30.95 -15.11
CA ARG A 83 16.18 32.41 -14.89
C ARG A 83 17.26 33.13 -15.69
N ALA A 84 16.89 34.14 -16.47
CA ALA A 84 17.85 34.90 -17.25
C ALA A 84 18.87 35.64 -16.36
N PRO A 85 20.16 35.74 -16.74
CA PRO A 85 21.14 36.53 -15.98
C PRO A 85 20.89 38.06 -16.01
N SER A 86 19.97 38.53 -16.85
CA SER A 86 19.74 39.95 -17.16
C SER A 86 18.28 40.42 -17.01
N SER A 87 17.35 39.52 -16.69
CA SER A 87 15.95 39.84 -16.36
C SER A 87 15.42 38.80 -15.36
N ASP A 88 14.33 39.12 -14.66
CA ASP A 88 13.68 38.18 -13.74
C ASP A 88 12.74 37.19 -14.46
N GLU A 89 12.89 37.06 -15.78
CA GLU A 89 12.13 36.17 -16.64
C GLU A 89 12.76 34.77 -16.66
N PHE A 90 11.91 33.75 -16.76
CA PHE A 90 12.32 32.35 -16.94
C PHE A 90 12.04 31.92 -18.38
N THR A 91 13.05 31.43 -19.09
CA THR A 91 12.88 30.87 -20.45
C THR A 91 12.76 29.34 -20.39
N PRO A 92 11.73 28.74 -21.03
CA PRO A 92 11.64 27.29 -21.17
C PRO A 92 12.57 26.79 -22.28
N GLU A 93 13.40 25.79 -21.97
CA GLU A 93 14.30 25.11 -22.91
C GLU A 93 13.94 23.61 -22.99
N GLU A 94 13.79 23.06 -24.20
CA GLU A 94 13.57 21.61 -24.43
C GLU A 94 14.89 20.85 -24.24
N GLU A 95 14.90 19.91 -23.31
CA GLU A 95 16.07 19.17 -22.85
C GLU A 95 15.73 17.66 -22.72
N VAL A 96 16.72 16.83 -22.37
CA VAL A 96 16.53 15.36 -22.24
C VAL A 96 16.37 14.95 -20.77
N GLY A 97 15.26 14.27 -20.47
CA GLY A 97 15.02 13.62 -19.19
C GLY A 97 14.87 12.10 -19.32
N TYR A 98 14.91 11.37 -18.20
CA TYR A 98 14.67 9.93 -18.17
C TYR A 98 13.75 9.51 -17.03
N GLY A 99 12.64 8.83 -17.35
CA GLY A 99 11.95 8.00 -16.36
C GLY A 99 12.71 6.69 -16.17
N ILE A 100 12.75 6.16 -14.95
CA ILE A 100 13.30 4.83 -14.67
C ILE A 100 12.22 3.99 -14.00
N ALA A 101 12.00 2.79 -14.54
CA ALA A 101 10.96 1.87 -14.11
C ALA A 101 11.52 0.46 -13.91
N SER A 102 10.70 -0.42 -13.33
CA SER A 102 10.90 -1.88 -13.33
C SER A 102 12.27 -2.35 -12.82
N VAL A 103 12.85 -1.63 -11.84
CA VAL A 103 14.12 -1.99 -11.20
C VAL A 103 13.95 -3.31 -10.44
N TYR A 104 14.55 -4.39 -10.94
CA TYR A 104 14.32 -5.74 -10.45
C TYR A 104 15.61 -6.50 -10.16
N THR A 105 15.67 -7.17 -9.01
CA THR A 105 16.72 -8.15 -8.67
C THR A 105 16.06 -9.46 -8.26
N PRO A 106 16.38 -10.60 -8.90
CA PRO A 106 15.88 -11.92 -8.51
C PRO A 106 16.13 -12.24 -7.03
N PRO A 107 15.22 -12.93 -6.31
CA PRO A 107 15.31 -13.14 -4.86
C PRO A 107 16.67 -13.69 -4.38
N GLU A 108 17.21 -14.69 -5.09
CA GLU A 108 18.50 -15.32 -4.82
C GLU A 108 19.72 -14.44 -5.14
N LYS A 109 19.50 -13.29 -5.78
CA LYS A 109 20.51 -12.26 -6.11
C LYS A 109 20.39 -10.99 -5.24
N ARG A 110 19.31 -10.85 -4.45
CA ARG A 110 19.11 -9.73 -3.50
C ARG A 110 20.18 -9.72 -2.40
N GLY A 111 20.36 -8.57 -1.73
CA GLY A 111 21.37 -8.37 -0.67
C GLY A 111 22.83 -8.27 -1.13
N LYS A 112 23.18 -8.73 -2.34
CA LYS A 112 24.55 -8.77 -2.87
C LYS A 112 25.05 -7.44 -3.47
N GLY A 113 24.30 -6.35 -3.29
CA GLY A 113 24.64 -5.02 -3.80
C GLY A 113 24.36 -4.76 -5.29
N TYR A 114 23.86 -5.75 -6.05
CA TYR A 114 23.67 -5.62 -7.51
C TYR A 114 22.77 -4.46 -7.93
N ALA A 115 21.56 -4.32 -7.35
CA ALA A 115 20.68 -3.19 -7.66
C ALA A 115 21.36 -1.83 -7.43
N LYS A 116 22.08 -1.69 -6.30
CA LYS A 116 22.85 -0.46 -6.00
C LYS A 116 23.96 -0.22 -7.02
N GLN A 117 24.73 -1.25 -7.37
CA GLN A 117 25.76 -1.17 -8.41
C GLN A 117 25.17 -0.77 -9.77
N MET A 118 24.00 -1.32 -10.13
CA MET A 118 23.30 -0.99 -11.37
C MET A 118 22.84 0.47 -11.39
N MET A 119 22.18 0.94 -10.34
CA MET A 119 21.69 2.33 -10.25
C MET A 119 22.85 3.34 -10.20
N SER A 120 23.92 3.04 -9.45
CA SER A 120 25.14 3.87 -9.45
C SER A 120 25.82 3.95 -10.83
N LEU A 121 25.86 2.84 -11.59
CA LEU A 121 26.36 2.83 -12.98
C LEU A 121 25.41 3.53 -13.95
N LEU A 122 24.09 3.42 -13.74
CA LEU A 122 23.07 3.98 -14.61
C LEU A 122 23.19 5.51 -14.73
N HIS A 123 23.57 6.22 -13.66
CA HIS A 123 23.88 7.65 -13.74
C HIS A 123 24.88 7.98 -14.86
N TRP A 124 25.97 7.21 -14.97
CA TRP A 124 27.04 7.38 -15.98
C TRP A 124 26.60 7.00 -17.40
N VAL A 125 25.41 6.41 -17.57
CA VAL A 125 24.77 6.16 -18.87
C VAL A 125 23.76 7.27 -19.19
N LEU A 126 23.02 7.77 -18.19
CA LEU A 126 21.96 8.76 -18.43
C LEU A 126 22.51 10.19 -18.56
N GLY A 127 23.32 10.65 -17.60
CA GLY A 127 23.72 12.05 -17.48
C GLY A 127 25.00 12.41 -18.26
N PRO A 128 25.21 13.70 -18.56
CA PRO A 128 26.42 14.16 -19.23
C PRO A 128 27.65 14.07 -18.32
N ALA A 129 28.81 13.76 -18.90
CA ALA A 129 30.05 13.51 -18.17
C ALA A 129 30.53 14.70 -17.30
N SER A 130 30.10 15.92 -17.63
CA SER A 130 30.34 17.14 -16.84
C SER A 130 29.67 17.14 -15.46
N SER A 131 28.66 16.30 -15.24
CA SER A 131 27.85 16.25 -14.02
C SER A 131 28.39 15.27 -12.98
N PHE A 132 29.54 14.66 -13.25
CA PHE A 132 30.19 13.65 -12.40
C PHE A 132 31.64 14.05 -12.08
N PRO A 133 32.26 13.49 -11.03
CA PRO A 133 33.68 13.69 -10.76
C PRO A 133 34.54 13.25 -11.95
N SER A 134 35.65 13.95 -12.20
CA SER A 134 36.56 13.65 -13.32
C SER A 134 37.24 12.27 -13.25
N ALA A 135 37.16 11.58 -12.13
CA ALA A 135 37.61 10.20 -11.94
C ALA A 135 36.42 9.28 -11.65
N PHE A 136 36.26 8.24 -12.47
CA PHE A 136 35.31 7.16 -12.23
C PHE A 136 35.73 6.32 -11.00
N PRO A 137 34.81 5.89 -10.11
CA PRO A 137 35.17 5.14 -8.91
C PRO A 137 35.83 3.77 -9.21
N GLU A 138 37.11 3.63 -8.87
CA GLU A 138 37.92 2.42 -9.14
C GLU A 138 37.29 1.13 -8.60
N ALA A 139 36.62 1.19 -7.45
CA ALA A 139 35.90 0.07 -6.84
C ALA A 139 34.75 -0.49 -7.69
N TRP A 140 34.34 0.20 -8.76
CA TRP A 140 33.32 -0.24 -9.73
C TRP A 140 33.95 -0.73 -11.04
N GLY A 141 35.28 -0.83 -11.11
CA GLY A 141 36.02 -1.26 -12.30
C GLY A 141 36.11 -0.16 -13.35
N LYS A 142 35.73 -0.47 -14.60
CA LYS A 142 35.72 0.49 -15.71
C LYS A 142 34.37 1.21 -15.81
N PRO A 143 34.29 2.47 -16.30
CA PRO A 143 33.02 3.09 -16.63
C PRO A 143 32.19 2.22 -17.59
N PRO A 144 30.85 2.34 -17.58
CA PRO A 144 29.99 1.67 -18.55
C PRO A 144 30.15 2.29 -19.94
N THR A 145 29.80 1.55 -20.98
CA THR A 145 29.68 2.10 -22.34
C THR A 145 28.35 2.86 -22.43
N VAL A 146 28.41 4.14 -22.80
CA VAL A 146 27.22 4.96 -23.09
C VAL A 146 26.71 4.59 -24.49
N PRO A 147 25.44 4.15 -24.66
CA PRO A 147 24.87 3.91 -25.98
C PRO A 147 24.65 5.21 -26.78
N GLU A 148 24.42 5.08 -28.08
CA GLU A 148 23.98 6.22 -28.91
C GLU A 148 22.63 6.76 -28.42
N GLY A 149 22.44 8.08 -28.42
CA GLY A 149 21.25 8.76 -27.89
C GLY A 149 21.23 8.99 -26.37
N PHE A 150 22.20 8.44 -25.62
CA PHE A 150 22.36 8.54 -24.17
C PHE A 150 23.50 9.49 -23.77
N GLY A 151 23.73 9.70 -22.46
CA GLY A 151 24.78 10.60 -21.94
C GLY A 151 24.48 12.10 -22.04
N SER A 152 23.22 12.49 -22.19
CA SER A 152 22.75 13.88 -22.31
C SER A 152 21.61 14.25 -21.36
N GLY A 153 21.22 13.34 -20.47
CA GLY A 153 20.10 13.53 -19.55
C GLY A 153 20.40 14.54 -18.46
N ILE A 154 19.70 15.67 -18.45
CA ILE A 154 19.82 16.69 -17.40
C ILE A 154 19.03 16.34 -16.12
N VAL A 155 18.07 15.41 -16.21
CA VAL A 155 17.32 14.90 -15.06
C VAL A 155 16.96 13.43 -15.27
N SER A 156 16.76 12.71 -14.18
CA SER A 156 16.04 11.43 -14.21
C SER A 156 15.16 11.25 -12.98
N VAL A 157 14.02 10.58 -13.14
CA VAL A 157 13.02 10.38 -12.09
C VAL A 157 12.61 8.91 -11.99
N LEU A 158 12.28 8.49 -10.78
CA LEU A 158 11.72 7.17 -10.45
C LEU A 158 10.73 7.30 -9.30
N TYR A 159 9.96 6.25 -9.02
CA TYR A 159 9.06 6.18 -7.87
C TYR A 159 9.57 5.06 -6.96
N SER A 160 9.71 5.32 -5.64
CA SER A 160 10.39 4.40 -4.72
C SER A 160 9.43 3.66 -3.79
N ASP A 161 9.08 2.44 -4.19
CA ASP A 161 8.35 1.42 -3.43
C ASP A 161 9.14 0.90 -2.18
N ILE A 162 10.37 1.41 -1.95
CA ILE A 162 11.33 0.92 -0.96
C ILE A 162 11.93 2.04 -0.08
N GLY A 163 11.14 3.10 0.13
CA GLY A 163 11.50 4.22 1.00
C GLY A 163 12.51 5.21 0.39
N PRO A 164 12.91 6.24 1.16
CA PRO A 164 13.65 7.40 0.64
C PRO A 164 15.16 7.20 0.46
N THR A 165 15.73 6.16 1.06
CA THR A 165 17.19 6.04 1.23
C THR A 165 17.90 5.20 0.17
N PHE A 166 17.27 4.15 -0.37
CA PHE A 166 17.96 3.22 -1.26
C PHE A 166 18.51 3.91 -2.53
N TYR A 167 17.66 4.62 -3.25
CA TYR A 167 18.04 5.32 -4.47
C TYR A 167 18.89 6.57 -4.18
N LYS A 168 18.66 7.25 -3.06
CA LYS A 168 19.52 8.34 -2.57
C LYS A 168 20.94 7.84 -2.31
N ALA A 169 21.11 6.68 -1.67
CA ALA A 169 22.41 6.09 -1.39
C ALA A 169 23.08 5.45 -2.62
N SER A 170 22.40 5.39 -3.78
CA SER A 170 22.88 4.73 -5.02
C SER A 170 23.41 5.75 -6.05
N GLY A 171 24.04 6.83 -5.58
CA GLY A 171 24.54 7.92 -6.42
C GLY A 171 25.73 7.60 -7.33
N PRO A 172 26.18 8.57 -8.14
CA PRO A 172 27.21 8.39 -9.19
C PRO A 172 28.64 8.27 -8.64
N ALA A 173 28.86 8.56 -7.36
CA ALA A 173 30.15 8.38 -6.69
C ALA A 173 29.92 8.18 -5.18
N PRO A 174 30.89 7.60 -4.43
CA PRO A 174 30.79 7.47 -2.98
C PRO A 174 30.50 8.82 -2.30
N ARG A 175 29.49 8.85 -1.42
CA ARG A 175 28.98 10.04 -0.71
C ARG A 175 28.38 11.15 -1.58
N VAL A 176 28.12 10.90 -2.87
CA VAL A 176 27.26 11.76 -3.70
C VAL A 176 25.87 11.13 -3.73
N ASP A 177 24.83 11.93 -3.50
CA ASP A 177 23.45 11.43 -3.54
C ASP A 177 23.01 11.08 -4.98
N GLY A 178 22.24 9.98 -5.09
CA GLY A 178 21.50 9.56 -6.27
C GLY A 178 20.15 10.29 -6.36
N TRP A 179 19.06 9.55 -6.47
CA TRP A 179 17.72 10.13 -6.54
C TRP A 179 17.22 10.52 -5.14
N THR A 180 16.85 11.78 -4.96
CA THR A 180 16.30 12.33 -3.72
C THR A 180 14.79 12.53 -3.85
N VAL A 181 14.04 12.18 -2.82
CA VAL A 181 12.58 12.27 -2.77
C VAL A 181 12.11 13.72 -2.85
N ASN A 182 11.17 13.97 -3.77
CA ASN A 182 10.32 15.15 -3.81
C ASN A 182 9.07 14.88 -2.95
N PRO A 183 8.73 15.70 -1.93
CA PRO A 183 7.49 15.52 -1.18
C PRO A 183 6.24 15.67 -2.05
N TYR A 184 5.17 14.95 -1.72
CA TYR A 184 3.88 15.04 -2.40
C TYR A 184 2.73 14.75 -1.44
N THR A 185 1.48 14.93 -1.92
CA THR A 185 0.26 14.47 -1.24
C THR A 185 -0.67 13.76 -2.22
N VAL A 186 -1.55 12.89 -1.72
CA VAL A 186 -2.70 12.34 -2.48
C VAL A 186 -3.98 12.81 -1.80
N SER A 187 -4.89 13.38 -2.57
CA SER A 187 -6.24 13.74 -2.13
C SER A 187 -7.23 12.71 -2.71
N THR A 188 -8.06 12.13 -1.83
CA THR A 188 -8.99 11.03 -2.16
C THR A 188 -10.42 11.40 -1.79
N TRP A 189 -11.37 11.15 -2.70
CA TRP A 189 -12.81 11.26 -2.48
C TRP A 189 -13.50 9.91 -2.71
N ASP A 190 -14.55 9.64 -1.93
CA ASP A 190 -15.50 8.56 -2.20
C ASP A 190 -16.54 9.03 -3.24
N VAL A 191 -16.80 8.23 -4.26
CA VAL A 191 -17.68 8.59 -5.38
C VAL A 191 -19.12 8.84 -4.92
N LYS A 192 -19.64 8.07 -3.95
CA LYS A 192 -21.01 8.23 -3.46
C LYS A 192 -21.13 9.45 -2.55
N ALA A 193 -20.10 9.74 -1.75
CA ALA A 193 -20.06 10.95 -0.93
C ALA A 193 -20.04 12.22 -1.79
N VAL A 194 -19.32 12.21 -2.92
CA VAL A 194 -19.35 13.32 -3.89
C VAL A 194 -20.73 13.44 -4.55
N LEU A 195 -21.32 12.32 -5.01
CA LEU A 195 -22.67 12.33 -5.60
C LEU A 195 -23.75 12.86 -4.65
N GLU A 196 -23.68 12.53 -3.37
CA GLU A 196 -24.60 13.06 -2.34
C GLU A 196 -24.50 14.58 -2.22
N ARG A 197 -23.27 15.12 -2.28
CA ARG A 197 -22.99 16.57 -2.20
C ARG A 197 -23.39 17.34 -3.46
N THR A 198 -23.37 16.69 -4.63
CA THR A 198 -23.61 17.34 -5.94
C THR A 198 -25.04 17.21 -6.46
N LYS A 199 -25.99 16.68 -5.67
CA LYS A 199 -27.39 16.45 -6.10
C LYS A 199 -28.07 17.69 -6.69
N ASP A 200 -27.87 18.84 -6.06
CA ASP A 200 -28.49 20.12 -6.44
C ASP A 200 -27.55 21.05 -7.25
N GLU A 201 -26.37 20.57 -7.67
CA GLU A 201 -25.43 21.38 -8.43
C GLU A 201 -25.83 21.57 -9.90
N ALA A 202 -26.47 22.71 -10.18
CA ALA A 202 -26.84 23.18 -11.52
C ALA A 202 -25.64 23.58 -12.43
N ARG A 203 -24.47 22.95 -12.24
CA ARG A 203 -23.21 23.24 -12.97
C ARG A 203 -22.41 22.03 -13.42
N LYS A 204 -22.75 20.79 -13.04
CA LYS A 204 -22.02 19.59 -13.49
C LYS A 204 -22.04 19.40 -15.02
N ASP A 205 -23.12 19.83 -15.69
CA ASP A 205 -23.25 19.85 -17.16
C ASP A 205 -22.26 20.80 -17.87
N GLN A 206 -21.50 21.62 -17.12
CA GLN A 206 -20.45 22.48 -17.66
C GLN A 206 -19.18 21.70 -18.08
N TRP A 207 -19.12 20.38 -17.88
CA TRP A 207 -17.97 19.56 -18.25
C TRP A 207 -18.31 18.56 -19.36
N THR A 208 -17.64 18.69 -20.51
CA THR A 208 -17.74 17.74 -21.63
C THR A 208 -16.72 16.62 -21.45
N LEU A 209 -17.19 15.37 -21.37
CA LEU A 209 -16.33 14.18 -21.31
C LEU A 209 -15.64 13.92 -22.66
N LEU A 210 -14.37 13.51 -22.61
CA LEU A 210 -13.46 13.34 -23.74
C LEU A 210 -13.08 11.87 -23.92
N ASN A 211 -13.13 11.35 -25.15
CA ASN A 211 -12.61 10.00 -25.48
C ASN A 211 -11.07 9.96 -25.50
N LYS A 212 -10.45 8.81 -25.78
CA LYS A 212 -8.98 8.67 -25.80
C LYS A 212 -8.32 9.66 -26.77
N GLU A 213 -8.88 9.80 -27.96
CA GLU A 213 -8.34 10.64 -29.04
C GLU A 213 -8.44 12.14 -28.69
N GLN A 214 -9.59 12.57 -28.17
CA GLN A 214 -9.82 13.94 -27.72
C GLN A 214 -8.96 14.29 -26.50
N THR A 215 -8.82 13.36 -25.54
CA THR A 215 -7.96 13.54 -24.36
C THR A 215 -6.49 13.69 -24.79
N LYS A 216 -6.06 12.88 -25.77
CA LYS A 216 -4.70 12.94 -26.33
C LYS A 216 -4.42 14.25 -27.06
N GLU A 217 -5.39 14.78 -27.80
CA GLU A 217 -5.25 16.10 -28.41
C GLU A 217 -5.20 17.21 -27.34
N TRP A 218 -6.04 17.13 -26.31
CA TRP A 218 -5.99 18.08 -25.19
C TRP A 218 -4.69 18.02 -24.36
N TRP A 219 -4.01 16.87 -24.27
CA TRP A 219 -2.65 16.84 -23.72
C TRP A 219 -1.65 17.63 -24.55
N ASN A 220 -1.79 17.69 -25.88
CA ASN A 220 -0.93 18.53 -26.72
C ASN A 220 -1.18 20.01 -26.43
N GLN A 221 -2.45 20.41 -26.31
CA GLN A 221 -2.85 21.81 -26.08
C GLN A 221 -2.51 22.28 -24.65
N ASP A 222 -2.79 21.47 -23.63
CA ASP A 222 -2.38 21.73 -22.24
C ASP A 222 -0.85 21.74 -22.08
N SER A 223 -0.10 21.00 -22.90
CA SER A 223 1.37 21.10 -22.91
C SER A 223 1.85 22.49 -23.33
N GLU A 224 1.22 23.13 -24.32
CA GLU A 224 1.55 24.50 -24.72
C GLU A 224 1.10 25.54 -23.66
N LEU A 225 -0.04 25.31 -22.99
CA LEU A 225 -0.48 26.14 -21.86
C LEU A 225 0.49 26.04 -20.67
N ILE A 226 0.98 24.83 -20.35
CA ILE A 226 2.02 24.64 -19.33
C ILE A 226 3.28 25.44 -19.69
N LEU A 227 3.72 25.43 -20.96
CA LEU A 227 4.91 26.21 -21.38
C LEU A 227 4.72 27.72 -21.28
N GLN A 228 3.50 28.23 -21.46
CA GLN A 228 3.16 29.65 -21.30
C GLN A 228 3.06 30.06 -19.83
N GLU A 229 2.49 29.19 -18.98
CA GLU A 229 2.27 29.46 -17.56
C GLU A 229 3.49 29.22 -16.68
N ALA A 230 4.26 28.17 -16.95
CA ALA A 230 5.31 27.70 -16.06
C ALA A 230 6.37 28.77 -15.72
N PRO A 231 6.80 29.68 -16.63
CA PRO A 231 7.68 30.81 -16.28
C PRO A 231 7.22 31.68 -15.09
N SER A 232 5.91 31.72 -14.81
CA SER A 232 5.31 32.48 -13.70
C SER A 232 5.19 31.73 -12.38
N LYS A 233 5.48 30.42 -12.35
CA LYS A 233 5.19 29.53 -11.21
C LYS A 233 6.31 29.24 -10.20
N PRO A 234 7.63 29.38 -10.46
CA PRO A 234 8.66 29.02 -9.48
C PRO A 234 8.50 29.80 -8.17
N GLN A 235 8.23 29.09 -7.06
CA GLN A 235 7.99 29.74 -5.76
C GLN A 235 9.29 29.90 -4.94
N SER A 236 10.33 29.14 -5.27
CA SER A 236 11.58 29.14 -4.50
C SER A 236 12.60 30.17 -4.99
N SER A 237 13.59 30.46 -4.14
CA SER A 237 14.77 31.26 -4.49
C SER A 237 15.79 30.52 -5.38
N THR A 238 15.42 29.38 -5.97
CA THR A 238 16.29 28.64 -6.89
C THR A 238 16.28 29.27 -8.29
N SER A 239 17.35 29.09 -9.06
CA SER A 239 17.49 29.64 -10.42
C SER A 239 16.81 28.81 -11.50
N THR A 240 16.30 27.62 -11.13
CA THR A 240 16.08 26.52 -12.07
C THR A 240 14.90 25.65 -11.64
N ALA A 241 13.97 25.38 -12.56
CA ALA A 241 12.87 24.44 -12.37
C ALA A 241 12.69 23.55 -13.62
N PHE A 242 11.98 22.43 -13.51
CA PHE A 242 11.71 21.53 -14.64
C PHE A 242 10.31 20.88 -14.59
N THR A 243 9.83 20.40 -15.73
CA THR A 243 8.57 19.63 -15.84
C THR A 243 8.57 18.65 -17.02
N PHE A 244 7.78 17.58 -16.92
CA PHE A 244 7.47 16.67 -18.02
C PHE A 244 6.07 16.99 -18.55
N LEU A 245 5.96 17.26 -19.85
CA LEU A 245 4.66 17.58 -20.46
C LEU A 245 3.85 16.30 -20.75
N PRO A 246 2.50 16.31 -20.66
CA PRO A 246 1.67 15.11 -20.83
C PRO A 246 1.64 14.56 -22.28
N ARG A 247 2.11 15.35 -23.26
CA ARG A 247 2.24 14.98 -24.68
C ARG A 247 3.25 13.85 -24.96
N LYS A 248 3.52 13.57 -26.25
CA LYS A 248 4.51 12.57 -26.74
C LYS A 248 4.44 11.24 -25.94
N GLY A 249 3.23 10.74 -25.68
CA GLY A 249 3.00 9.46 -24.99
C GLY A 249 3.34 9.42 -23.48
N VAL A 250 3.52 10.56 -22.81
CA VAL A 250 3.78 10.62 -21.36
C VAL A 250 2.52 10.22 -20.58
N ALA A 251 1.39 10.87 -20.78
CA ALA A 251 0.16 10.54 -20.09
C ALA A 251 -0.54 9.27 -20.65
N GLU A 252 -0.45 9.01 -21.97
CA GLU A 252 -1.03 7.83 -22.62
C GLU A 252 -0.49 6.50 -22.04
N PHE A 253 0.78 6.50 -21.61
CA PHE A 253 1.42 5.34 -20.97
C PHE A 253 0.62 4.80 -19.78
N LEU A 254 -0.06 5.67 -19.01
CA LEU A 254 -0.82 5.28 -17.82
C LEU A 254 -2.11 4.54 -18.18
N GLN A 255 -2.78 4.97 -19.25
CA GLN A 255 -3.99 4.33 -19.76
C GLN A 255 -3.66 2.98 -20.40
N ARG A 256 -2.57 2.90 -21.17
CA ARG A 256 -2.05 1.63 -21.72
C ARG A 256 -1.64 0.64 -20.64
N ARG A 257 -0.98 1.08 -19.57
CA ARG A 257 -0.52 0.21 -18.46
C ARG A 257 -1.66 -0.53 -17.75
N ILE A 258 -2.87 0.00 -17.75
CA ILE A 258 -4.08 -0.63 -17.16
C ILE A 258 -5.01 -1.25 -18.23
N GLU A 259 -4.67 -1.16 -19.51
CA GLU A 259 -5.57 -1.48 -20.64
C GLU A 259 -6.06 -2.94 -20.62
N TRP A 260 -5.25 -3.89 -20.16
CA TRP A 260 -5.69 -5.27 -19.93
C TRP A 260 -6.86 -5.37 -18.93
N PHE A 261 -6.76 -4.71 -17.77
CA PHE A 261 -7.82 -4.72 -16.74
C PHE A 261 -9.06 -3.94 -17.19
N VAL A 262 -8.86 -2.87 -17.96
CA VAL A 262 -9.92 -2.07 -18.59
C VAL A 262 -10.70 -2.91 -19.61
N ASN A 263 -10.01 -3.73 -20.41
CA ASN A 263 -10.64 -4.66 -21.36
C ASN A 263 -11.34 -5.85 -20.66
N CYS A 264 -11.01 -6.13 -19.40
CA CYS A 264 -11.74 -7.09 -18.56
C CYS A 264 -12.98 -6.49 -17.87
N MET A 265 -13.31 -5.20 -18.07
CA MET A 265 -14.56 -4.62 -17.57
C MET A 265 -15.74 -5.02 -18.45
N GLU A 266 -16.89 -5.34 -17.82
CA GLU A 266 -18.16 -5.63 -18.52
C GLU A 266 -18.60 -4.46 -19.44
N ARG A 267 -18.35 -3.22 -19.02
CA ARG A 267 -18.52 -1.99 -19.81
C ARG A 267 -17.20 -1.22 -19.80
N PRO A 268 -16.35 -1.36 -20.83
CA PRO A 268 -15.10 -0.61 -20.90
C PRO A 268 -15.35 0.91 -20.95
N PRO A 269 -14.61 1.72 -20.17
CA PRO A 269 -14.72 3.18 -20.14
C PRO A 269 -14.49 3.83 -21.52
N PRO A 270 -15.45 4.60 -22.05
CA PRO A 270 -15.28 5.35 -23.30
C PRO A 270 -14.52 6.68 -23.12
N TYR A 271 -14.51 7.25 -21.91
CA TYR A 271 -13.97 8.58 -21.61
C TYR A 271 -12.79 8.56 -20.63
N TYR A 272 -11.82 9.45 -20.89
CA TYR A 272 -10.50 9.49 -20.25
C TYR A 272 -10.05 10.89 -19.85
N GLY A 273 -10.89 11.90 -20.10
CA GLY A 273 -10.71 13.27 -19.67
C GLY A 273 -12.00 14.06 -19.71
N ALA A 274 -11.94 15.31 -19.27
CA ALA A 274 -13.04 16.27 -19.33
C ALA A 274 -12.52 17.67 -19.67
N LEU A 275 -13.34 18.44 -20.37
CA LEU A 275 -13.08 19.84 -20.71
C LEU A 275 -14.20 20.73 -20.17
N LEU A 276 -13.88 21.91 -19.64
CA LEU A 276 -14.88 22.90 -19.28
C LEU A 276 -15.49 23.50 -20.57
N SER A 277 -16.80 23.32 -20.72
CA SER A 277 -17.63 23.78 -21.83
C SER A 277 -17.76 25.31 -21.83
N SER A 278 -16.79 26.00 -22.43
CA SER A 278 -16.84 27.45 -22.62
C SER A 278 -17.89 27.84 -23.67
N PRO A 279 -18.71 28.89 -23.46
CA PRO A 279 -19.48 29.49 -24.54
C PRO A 279 -18.52 30.03 -25.61
N SER A 280 -18.80 29.76 -26.89
CA SER A 280 -17.84 29.96 -27.98
C SER A 280 -17.14 31.33 -27.97
N PRO A 281 -15.80 31.39 -28.03
CA PRO A 281 -15.09 32.66 -28.08
C PRO A 281 -15.46 33.40 -29.38
N SER A 282 -15.80 34.69 -29.27
CA SER A 282 -16.07 35.56 -30.42
C SER A 282 -14.85 35.78 -31.32
N ASP A 283 -13.66 35.61 -30.73
CA ASP A 283 -12.35 35.87 -31.33
C ASP A 283 -11.50 34.61 -31.14
N GLY A 284 -11.07 33.99 -32.24
CA GLY A 284 -10.66 32.58 -32.31
C GLY A 284 -9.30 32.21 -31.69
N GLY A 285 -9.11 32.46 -30.40
CA GLY A 285 -8.04 31.88 -29.59
C GLY A 285 -8.54 30.70 -28.72
N PRO A 286 -7.64 29.81 -28.26
CA PRO A 286 -8.01 28.72 -27.36
C PRO A 286 -8.39 29.25 -25.98
N SER A 287 -9.67 29.13 -25.61
CA SER A 287 -10.18 29.39 -24.27
C SER A 287 -10.76 28.10 -23.69
N SER A 288 -10.07 27.54 -22.71
CA SER A 288 -10.52 26.40 -21.90
C SER A 288 -9.98 26.56 -20.48
N ASP A 289 -10.70 27.33 -19.65
CA ASP A 289 -10.30 27.58 -18.27
C ASP A 289 -10.05 26.26 -17.52
N GLY A 290 -10.88 25.23 -17.74
CA GLY A 290 -10.77 23.92 -17.10
C GLY A 290 -10.48 22.75 -18.05
N PHE A 291 -9.58 21.85 -17.65
CA PHE A 291 -9.28 20.57 -18.31
C PHE A 291 -8.82 19.52 -17.28
N ALA A 292 -9.16 18.24 -17.48
CA ALA A 292 -8.60 17.15 -16.70
C ALA A 292 -8.45 15.87 -17.54
N SER A 293 -7.54 15.00 -17.13
CA SER A 293 -7.44 13.62 -17.64
C SER A 293 -7.23 12.61 -16.52
N TRP A 294 -7.57 11.35 -16.77
CA TRP A 294 -7.40 10.26 -15.81
C TRP A 294 -6.92 8.95 -16.45
N ALA A 295 -6.49 8.06 -15.56
CA ALA A 295 -6.38 6.63 -15.77
C ALA A 295 -7.21 5.91 -14.69
N PHE A 296 -7.20 4.58 -14.71
CA PHE A 296 -7.91 3.77 -13.71
C PHE A 296 -6.93 2.90 -12.93
N GLU A 297 -7.28 2.58 -11.68
CA GLU A 297 -6.65 1.50 -10.92
C GLU A 297 -7.72 0.44 -10.61
N LEU A 298 -7.56 -0.73 -11.25
CA LEU A 298 -8.55 -1.81 -11.31
C LEU A 298 -7.98 -3.13 -10.78
N TYR A 299 -6.96 -3.06 -9.92
CA TYR A 299 -6.25 -4.22 -9.41
C TYR A 299 -7.13 -4.99 -8.40
N PRO A 300 -7.29 -6.33 -8.54
CA PRO A 300 -8.10 -7.13 -7.62
C PRO A 300 -7.70 -6.94 -6.14
N GLY A 301 -8.70 -6.94 -5.26
CA GLY A 301 -8.53 -6.70 -3.82
C GLY A 301 -8.37 -5.23 -3.42
N SER A 302 -8.18 -4.31 -4.38
CA SER A 302 -8.15 -2.86 -4.14
C SER A 302 -9.48 -2.21 -4.57
N PRO A 303 -9.96 -1.13 -3.90
CA PRO A 303 -11.07 -0.32 -4.36
C PRO A 303 -10.80 0.22 -5.78
N LYS A 304 -11.75 0.03 -6.70
CA LYS A 304 -11.68 0.58 -8.04
C LYS A 304 -11.58 2.10 -7.98
N THR A 305 -10.53 2.66 -8.57
CA THR A 305 -10.20 4.09 -8.43
C THR A 305 -10.03 4.75 -9.80
N LEU A 306 -10.64 5.92 -10.00
CA LEU A 306 -10.32 6.85 -11.08
C LEU A 306 -9.19 7.76 -10.57
N LEU A 307 -8.01 7.65 -11.18
CA LEU A 307 -6.83 8.43 -10.83
C LEU A 307 -6.70 9.58 -11.83
N ILE A 308 -6.95 10.80 -11.37
CA ILE A 308 -6.72 12.03 -12.13
C ILE A 308 -5.21 12.17 -12.33
N THR A 309 -4.78 12.12 -13.60
CA THR A 309 -3.38 12.15 -14.03
C THR A 309 -2.91 13.54 -14.45
N ARG A 310 -3.84 14.47 -14.66
CA ARG A 310 -3.58 15.89 -14.95
C ARG A 310 -4.81 16.71 -14.54
N LEU A 311 -4.60 17.84 -13.85
CA LEU A 311 -5.70 18.74 -13.46
C LEU A 311 -5.37 20.21 -13.76
N ARG A 312 -6.24 20.85 -14.53
CA ARG A 312 -6.32 22.29 -14.77
C ARG A 312 -7.69 22.77 -14.29
N CYS A 313 -7.70 23.38 -13.10
CA CYS A 313 -8.90 23.95 -12.49
C CYS A 313 -8.50 25.29 -11.83
N PRO A 314 -8.71 26.44 -12.50
CA PRO A 314 -8.10 27.73 -12.11
C PRO A 314 -8.90 28.51 -11.07
N LYS A 315 -10.00 27.94 -10.60
CA LYS A 315 -10.95 28.52 -9.64
C LYS A 315 -11.44 27.41 -8.73
N GLU A 316 -11.60 27.71 -7.44
CA GLU A 316 -12.08 26.76 -6.44
C GLU A 316 -13.53 26.34 -6.74
N GLU A 317 -14.38 27.28 -7.20
CA GLU A 317 -15.79 27.00 -7.52
C GLU A 317 -16.02 26.08 -8.74
N LEU A 318 -14.96 25.74 -9.48
CA LEU A 318 -15.00 24.78 -10.59
C LEU A 318 -14.63 23.35 -10.16
N LEU A 319 -14.00 23.18 -8.99
CA LEU A 319 -13.57 21.87 -8.50
C LEU A 319 -14.76 20.99 -8.11
N HIS A 320 -15.78 21.58 -7.49
CA HIS A 320 -17.00 20.88 -7.05
C HIS A 320 -17.81 20.35 -8.23
N SER A 321 -18.07 21.20 -9.24
CA SER A 321 -18.81 20.80 -10.45
C SER A 321 -18.03 19.80 -11.31
N PHE A 322 -16.69 19.89 -11.31
CA PHE A 322 -15.83 18.88 -11.92
C PHE A 322 -15.96 17.53 -11.21
N LEU A 323 -15.77 17.51 -9.88
CA LEU A 323 -15.88 16.31 -9.06
C LEU A 323 -17.25 15.65 -9.22
N GLY A 324 -18.35 16.42 -9.29
CA GLY A 324 -19.68 15.91 -9.58
C GLY A 324 -19.79 15.21 -10.93
N CYS A 325 -19.34 15.87 -12.01
CA CYS A 325 -19.34 15.30 -13.36
C CYS A 325 -18.55 13.97 -13.43
N ILE A 326 -17.33 13.93 -12.87
CA ILE A 326 -16.53 12.71 -12.90
C ILE A 326 -17.00 11.66 -11.89
N ALA A 327 -17.72 12.02 -10.82
CA ALA A 327 -18.34 11.07 -9.90
C ALA A 327 -19.56 10.37 -10.53
N GLU A 328 -20.37 11.07 -11.33
CA GLU A 328 -21.44 10.43 -12.11
C GLU A 328 -20.85 9.40 -13.08
N TYR A 329 -19.82 9.81 -13.85
CA TYR A 329 -19.13 8.91 -14.78
C TYR A 329 -18.41 7.73 -14.08
N ALA A 330 -17.80 7.97 -12.92
CA ALA A 330 -17.16 6.93 -12.11
C ALA A 330 -18.20 5.91 -11.59
N ASN A 331 -19.34 6.38 -11.07
CA ASN A 331 -20.42 5.53 -10.58
C ASN A 331 -21.02 4.67 -11.70
N ASP A 332 -21.19 5.23 -12.91
CA ASP A 332 -21.69 4.54 -14.11
C ASP A 332 -20.81 3.38 -14.60
N LEU A 333 -19.57 3.31 -14.09
CA LEU A 333 -18.57 2.27 -14.33
C LEU A 333 -18.32 1.37 -13.11
N GLY A 334 -19.03 1.63 -12.00
CA GLY A 334 -18.83 0.97 -10.72
C GLY A 334 -17.44 1.22 -10.12
N ILE A 335 -16.88 2.42 -10.31
CA ILE A 335 -15.69 2.92 -9.64
C ILE A 335 -16.08 3.46 -8.26
N GLU A 336 -15.27 3.20 -7.24
CA GLU A 336 -15.56 3.54 -5.85
C GLU A 336 -14.96 4.88 -5.42
N ARG A 337 -13.81 5.26 -6.00
CA ARG A 337 -13.00 6.40 -5.56
C ARG A 337 -12.50 7.28 -6.69
N ILE A 338 -12.35 8.56 -6.38
CA ILE A 338 -11.58 9.52 -7.18
C ILE A 338 -10.31 9.85 -6.40
N GLN A 339 -9.17 9.91 -7.08
CA GLN A 339 -7.90 10.37 -6.50
C GLN A 339 -7.21 11.36 -7.42
N VAL A 340 -6.53 12.34 -6.83
CA VAL A 340 -5.56 13.21 -7.50
C VAL A 340 -4.33 13.35 -6.62
N TRP A 341 -3.19 13.64 -7.25
CA TRP A 341 -1.95 13.92 -6.56
C TRP A 341 -1.61 15.39 -6.58
N SER A 342 -0.78 15.78 -5.63
CA SER A 342 -0.15 17.09 -5.59
C SER A 342 -1.19 18.19 -5.81
N LEU A 343 -2.42 17.96 -5.29
CA LEU A 343 -3.58 18.83 -5.47
C LEU A 343 -3.10 20.26 -5.18
N PRO A 344 -3.19 21.18 -6.16
CA PRO A 344 -2.63 22.52 -6.02
C PRO A 344 -3.07 23.14 -4.70
N GLY A 345 -2.18 23.88 -4.04
CA GLY A 345 -2.42 24.38 -2.68
C GLY A 345 -3.69 25.22 -2.59
N GLU A 346 -3.95 25.99 -3.64
CA GLU A 346 -5.15 26.77 -3.91
C GLU A 346 -6.44 25.94 -4.01
N LEU A 347 -6.37 24.65 -4.36
CA LEU A 347 -7.52 23.75 -4.48
C LEU A 347 -7.72 22.82 -3.26
N LYS A 348 -6.80 22.81 -2.29
CA LYS A 348 -6.87 21.88 -1.15
C LYS A 348 -8.06 22.13 -0.23
N ALA A 349 -8.28 23.39 0.18
CA ALA A 349 -9.40 23.74 1.04
C ALA A 349 -10.74 23.35 0.39
N ALA A 350 -10.99 23.82 -0.84
CA ALA A 350 -12.17 23.44 -1.62
C ALA A 350 -12.32 21.92 -1.79
N GLY A 351 -11.21 21.18 -1.98
CA GLY A 351 -11.24 19.72 -2.10
C GLY A 351 -11.62 19.00 -0.80
N GLU A 352 -11.10 19.47 0.34
CA GLU A 352 -11.34 18.92 1.68
C GLU A 352 -12.74 19.28 2.20
N ASP A 353 -13.21 20.51 1.98
CA ASP A 353 -14.60 20.92 2.22
C ASP A 353 -15.60 20.03 1.47
N PHE A 354 -15.22 19.54 0.28
CA PHE A 354 -16.01 18.59 -0.52
C PHE A 354 -15.89 17.12 -0.07
N GLY A 355 -15.34 16.86 1.12
CA GLY A 355 -15.16 15.52 1.68
C GLY A 355 -13.92 14.79 1.15
N GLY A 356 -12.98 15.53 0.57
CA GLY A 356 -11.66 15.00 0.21
C GLY A 356 -10.80 14.74 1.44
N THR A 357 -9.96 13.70 1.36
CA THR A 357 -8.97 13.37 2.39
C THR A 357 -7.58 13.45 1.79
N THR A 358 -6.76 14.39 2.28
CA THR A 358 -5.39 14.60 1.81
C THR A 358 -4.39 13.92 2.76
N VAL A 359 -3.52 13.07 2.21
CA VAL A 359 -2.47 12.36 2.96
C VAL A 359 -1.10 12.50 2.31
N HIS A 360 -0.05 12.27 3.09
CA HIS A 360 1.31 12.01 2.60
C HIS A 360 1.57 10.49 2.66
N PRO A 361 1.67 9.78 1.52
CA PRO A 361 2.28 8.44 1.48
C PRO A 361 3.80 8.54 1.63
N GLU A 362 4.44 7.56 2.28
CA GLU A 362 5.90 7.47 2.47
C GLU A 362 6.59 6.39 1.61
N ASP A 363 5.84 5.77 0.69
CA ASP A 363 6.30 4.87 -0.36
C ASP A 363 5.78 5.34 -1.73
N HIS A 364 6.25 4.73 -2.83
CA HIS A 364 6.15 5.27 -4.20
C HIS A 364 6.72 6.69 -4.34
N LEU A 365 7.70 7.02 -3.50
CA LEU A 365 8.27 8.36 -3.37
C LEU A 365 8.87 8.85 -4.71
N PRO A 366 8.37 9.95 -5.29
CA PRO A 366 8.84 10.48 -6.57
C PRO A 366 10.23 11.06 -6.35
N SER A 367 11.24 10.34 -6.83
CA SER A 367 12.64 10.57 -6.50
C SER A 367 13.38 11.11 -7.72
N VAL A 368 13.96 12.30 -7.58
CA VAL A 368 14.62 13.05 -8.65
C VAL A 368 16.13 12.96 -8.51
N LYS A 369 16.83 12.70 -9.61
CA LYS A 369 18.25 13.04 -9.76
C LYS A 369 18.38 14.15 -10.80
N TRP A 370 18.80 15.33 -10.34
CA TRP A 370 19.26 16.41 -11.21
C TRP A 370 20.72 16.17 -11.64
N TYR A 371 21.01 16.42 -12.92
CA TYR A 371 22.35 16.42 -13.51
C TYR A 371 22.69 17.76 -14.21
N GLY A 372 21.70 18.61 -14.51
CA GLY A 372 21.93 19.90 -15.16
C GLY A 372 22.76 20.88 -14.31
N SER A 373 23.09 22.03 -14.88
CA SER A 373 23.86 23.08 -14.19
C SER A 373 23.09 23.67 -13.00
N GLY A 374 23.76 23.76 -11.84
CA GLY A 374 23.19 24.30 -10.59
C GLY A 374 23.06 23.24 -9.49
N PRO A 375 22.78 23.66 -8.23
CA PRO A 375 22.76 22.74 -7.09
C PRO A 375 21.51 21.84 -7.06
N THR A 376 20.36 22.36 -7.49
CA THR A 376 19.03 21.72 -7.47
C THR A 376 18.16 22.30 -8.58
N ALA A 377 17.05 21.63 -8.90
CA ALA A 377 15.96 22.18 -9.69
C ALA A 377 14.60 21.74 -9.10
N GLU A 378 13.63 22.65 -9.11
CA GLU A 378 12.25 22.44 -8.62
C GLU A 378 11.41 21.65 -9.64
N TRP A 379 10.68 20.60 -9.24
CA TRP A 379 9.81 19.83 -10.14
C TRP A 379 8.38 20.40 -10.13
N LEU A 380 8.02 21.09 -11.21
CA LEU A 380 6.67 21.65 -11.44
C LEU A 380 5.76 20.62 -12.15
N TYR A 381 4.46 20.64 -11.82
CA TYR A 381 3.45 19.72 -12.38
C TYR A 381 3.82 18.24 -12.13
N ASN A 382 3.79 17.85 -10.85
CA ASN A 382 4.16 16.52 -10.36
C ASN A 382 2.91 15.67 -9.99
N GLU A 383 2.05 15.46 -10.99
CA GLU A 383 0.98 14.44 -11.01
C GLU A 383 1.56 13.04 -11.43
N ASN A 384 0.88 11.91 -11.14
CA ASN A 384 1.59 10.76 -10.52
C ASN A 384 1.10 9.30 -10.83
N LEU A 385 1.90 8.29 -10.43
CA LEU A 385 1.86 6.85 -10.76
C LEU A 385 2.31 5.94 -9.55
N ARG A 386 1.50 4.96 -9.04
CA ARG A 386 1.26 4.70 -7.57
C ARG A 386 1.38 3.27 -6.93
N ARG A 387 1.56 3.17 -5.56
CA ARG A 387 0.92 2.37 -4.41
C ARG A 387 1.24 2.98 -2.97
N GLU A 388 1.05 2.30 -1.80
CA GLU A 388 1.01 2.81 -0.35
C GLU A 388 1.28 1.80 0.87
N VAL A 389 1.69 2.23 2.15
CA VAL A 389 1.26 1.82 3.61
C VAL A 389 2.26 1.99 4.88
N PHE A 390 1.87 2.46 6.14
CA PHE A 390 2.73 2.77 7.42
C PHE A 390 2.14 2.72 8.94
N VAL A 391 2.93 2.83 10.09
CA VAL A 391 2.57 2.69 11.62
C VAL A 391 3.45 3.50 12.72
N LEU A 392 3.07 3.68 14.05
CA LEU A 392 3.60 4.65 15.16
C LEU A 392 4.12 4.15 16.61
N LYS A 393 4.38 5.02 17.68
CA LYS A 393 4.95 4.78 19.10
C LYS A 393 4.48 5.69 20.34
N ARG A 394 4.77 5.36 21.66
CA ARG A 394 4.28 5.94 23.01
C ARG A 394 5.24 6.74 23.99
N ALA A 395 4.68 7.71 24.77
CA ALA A 395 5.25 8.65 25.79
C ALA A 395 4.79 8.51 27.31
N PRO A 396 5.34 9.28 28.31
CA PRO A 396 5.39 8.87 29.74
C PRO A 396 4.90 9.86 30.86
N SER A 397 3.59 10.09 31.07
CA SER A 397 3.09 10.99 32.14
C SER A 397 2.69 10.35 33.47
N GLY A 398 2.50 9.02 33.53
CA GLY A 398 2.01 8.30 34.72
C GLY A 398 0.48 8.08 34.74
N GLU A 399 -0.27 8.82 33.92
CA GLU A 399 -1.59 8.38 33.45
C GLU A 399 -1.41 7.23 32.42
N PHE A 400 -2.47 6.46 32.20
CA PHE A 400 -2.58 5.60 31.03
C PHE A 400 -2.89 6.43 29.78
N THR A 401 -1.92 7.25 29.35
CA THR A 401 -1.90 7.77 27.97
C THR A 401 -1.96 6.60 26.98
N THR A 402 -2.54 6.85 25.80
CA THR A 402 -2.53 5.89 24.71
C THR A 402 -1.74 6.45 23.54
N GLU A 403 -0.91 5.59 22.95
CA GLU A 403 -0.19 5.86 21.73
C GLU A 403 0.03 4.48 21.08
N GLU A 404 -0.22 4.42 19.78
CA GLU A 404 0.09 3.29 18.89
C GLU A 404 1.57 2.86 19.08
N GLN A 405 1.95 1.60 18.83
CA GLN A 405 3.32 1.10 19.04
C GLN A 405 3.72 0.12 17.93
N VAL A 406 4.95 0.25 17.39
CA VAL A 406 5.52 -0.69 16.41
C VAL A 406 5.53 -2.10 17.01
N GLY A 407 4.66 -2.94 16.47
CA GLY A 407 4.55 -4.37 16.75
C GLY A 407 4.73 -5.18 15.48
N TYR A 408 5.37 -6.35 15.58
CA TYR A 408 5.62 -7.22 14.43
C TYR A 408 4.88 -8.56 14.53
N GLY A 409 3.87 -8.75 13.69
CA GLY A 409 3.30 -10.06 13.38
C GLY A 409 4.30 -10.92 12.59
N ILE A 410 4.37 -12.21 12.91
CA ILE A 410 5.19 -13.20 12.19
C ILE A 410 4.27 -14.27 11.61
N ALA A 411 3.71 -13.97 10.43
CA ALA A 411 2.66 -14.76 9.80
C ALA A 411 3.08 -16.20 9.39
N SER A 412 4.38 -16.49 9.20
CA SER A 412 4.84 -17.85 8.92
C SER A 412 6.33 -18.06 9.17
N VAL A 413 6.70 -19.28 9.63
CA VAL A 413 8.08 -19.74 9.77
C VAL A 413 8.22 -21.10 9.09
N TYR A 414 8.61 -21.10 7.81
CA TYR A 414 8.79 -22.33 7.05
C TYR A 414 10.21 -22.90 7.17
N THR A 415 10.35 -24.21 7.03
CA THR A 415 11.64 -24.88 6.84
C THR A 415 11.45 -26.10 5.93
N PRO A 416 12.25 -26.24 4.85
CA PRO A 416 12.21 -27.41 3.97
C PRO A 416 12.40 -28.73 4.74
N PRO A 417 11.67 -29.83 4.42
CA PRO A 417 11.68 -31.07 5.20
C PRO A 417 13.07 -31.61 5.54
N GLU A 418 13.99 -31.59 4.59
CA GLU A 418 15.38 -32.06 4.69
C GLU A 418 16.29 -31.13 5.52
N LYS A 419 15.81 -29.94 5.89
CA LYS A 419 16.45 -28.98 6.80
C LYS A 419 15.81 -28.97 8.20
N ARG A 420 14.63 -29.58 8.40
CA ARG A 420 13.95 -29.63 9.71
C ARG A 420 14.80 -30.34 10.76
N ARG A 421 14.56 -30.01 12.04
CA ARG A 421 15.25 -30.56 13.23
C ARG A 421 16.77 -30.31 13.31
N LYS A 422 17.38 -29.61 12.34
CA LYS A 422 18.82 -29.25 12.31
C LYS A 422 19.13 -27.87 12.93
N GLY A 423 18.25 -27.35 13.79
CA GLY A 423 18.42 -26.07 14.49
C GLY A 423 18.17 -24.79 13.67
N TYR A 424 18.21 -24.82 12.33
CA TYR A 424 18.14 -23.63 11.48
C TYR A 424 16.96 -22.69 11.79
N ALA A 425 15.73 -23.22 11.92
CA ALA A 425 14.56 -22.40 12.25
C ALA A 425 14.70 -21.71 13.62
N LYS A 426 15.18 -22.44 14.64
CA LYS A 426 15.42 -21.88 15.98
C LYS A 426 16.47 -20.77 15.93
N HIS A 427 17.55 -21.00 15.19
CA HIS A 427 18.62 -20.01 15.02
C HIS A 427 18.14 -18.76 14.25
N MET A 428 17.35 -18.93 13.19
CA MET A 428 16.69 -17.83 12.47
C MET A 428 15.81 -17.00 13.41
N MET A 429 14.98 -17.64 14.25
CA MET A 429 14.13 -16.93 15.21
C MET A 429 14.94 -16.23 16.32
N SER A 430 16.02 -16.87 16.80
CA SER A 430 16.97 -16.24 17.72
C SER A 430 17.66 -15.01 17.13
N LEU A 431 18.05 -15.04 15.84
CA LEU A 431 18.60 -13.89 15.11
C LEU A 431 17.53 -12.83 14.83
N LEU A 432 16.28 -13.23 14.58
CA LEU A 432 15.19 -12.32 14.29
C LEU A 432 14.91 -11.34 15.45
N HIS A 433 15.12 -11.74 16.70
CA HIS A 433 15.08 -10.80 17.83
C HIS A 433 16.04 -9.61 17.66
N TRP A 434 17.25 -9.85 17.15
CA TRP A 434 18.26 -8.82 16.89
C TRP A 434 17.94 -7.94 15.68
N VAL A 435 16.94 -8.32 14.87
CA VAL A 435 16.37 -7.50 13.81
C VAL A 435 15.14 -6.73 14.29
N LEU A 436 14.25 -7.35 15.06
CA LEU A 436 12.98 -6.73 15.46
C LEU A 436 13.11 -5.76 16.64
N GLY A 437 13.82 -6.15 17.71
CA GLY A 437 13.85 -5.41 18.97
C GLY A 437 14.90 -4.30 19.01
N PRO A 438 14.67 -3.20 19.77
CA PRO A 438 15.68 -2.18 20.00
C PRO A 438 16.84 -2.73 20.82
N ALA A 439 18.04 -2.20 20.59
CA ALA A 439 19.28 -2.63 21.26
C ALA A 439 19.21 -2.58 22.80
N SER A 440 18.40 -1.69 23.37
CA SER A 440 18.14 -1.60 24.82
C SER A 440 17.32 -2.75 25.41
N SER A 441 16.65 -3.55 24.57
CA SER A 441 15.85 -4.73 24.96
C SER A 441 16.60 -6.06 24.77
N LEU A 442 17.79 -5.99 24.17
CA LEU A 442 18.58 -7.15 23.78
C LEU A 442 19.74 -7.39 24.77
N PRO A 443 20.31 -8.61 24.80
CA PRO A 443 21.52 -8.89 25.57
C PRO A 443 22.66 -7.91 25.22
N THR A 444 23.46 -7.51 26.20
CA THR A 444 24.54 -6.52 26.02
C THR A 444 25.69 -6.99 25.13
N ALA A 445 25.77 -8.30 24.84
CA ALA A 445 26.71 -8.89 23.91
C ALA A 445 25.99 -9.89 22.99
N PHE A 446 26.33 -9.87 21.70
CA PHE A 446 25.87 -10.89 20.75
C PHE A 446 26.55 -12.24 21.06
N PRO A 447 25.84 -13.38 21.04
CA PRO A 447 26.46 -14.67 21.34
C PRO A 447 27.54 -15.05 20.33
N GLU A 448 28.80 -15.11 20.77
CA GLU A 448 29.97 -15.38 19.91
C GLU A 448 29.84 -16.69 19.09
N ALA A 449 29.23 -17.73 19.66
CA ALA A 449 28.94 -18.99 18.99
C ALA A 449 27.94 -18.89 17.81
N TRP A 450 27.32 -17.72 17.60
CA TRP A 450 26.45 -17.41 16.47
C TRP A 450 27.16 -16.57 15.39
N GLY A 451 28.44 -16.23 15.58
CA GLY A 451 29.25 -15.48 14.62
C GLY A 451 29.04 -13.97 14.77
N GLN A 452 28.51 -13.33 13.73
CA GLN A 452 28.28 -11.88 13.69
C GLN A 452 26.79 -11.57 13.84
N PRO A 453 26.42 -10.44 14.48
CA PRO A 453 25.03 -10.01 14.56
C PRO A 453 24.44 -9.77 13.16
N PRO A 454 23.12 -9.97 12.97
CA PRO A 454 22.48 -9.68 11.70
C PRO A 454 22.51 -8.17 11.42
N VAL A 455 22.62 -7.81 10.14
CA VAL A 455 22.43 -6.41 9.73
C VAL A 455 20.95 -6.07 9.89
N VAL A 456 20.64 -5.13 10.78
CA VAL A 456 19.29 -4.58 10.97
C VAL A 456 18.93 -3.76 9.72
N PRO A 457 17.86 -4.10 8.98
CA PRO A 457 17.40 -3.27 7.86
C PRO A 457 16.80 -1.95 8.34
N GLU A 458 16.67 -0.98 7.44
CA GLU A 458 15.97 0.27 7.75
C GLU A 458 14.47 0.01 8.04
N GLY A 459 13.88 0.77 8.96
CA GLY A 459 12.54 0.52 9.51
C GLY A 459 12.48 -0.55 10.62
N PHE A 460 13.54 -1.35 10.81
CA PHE A 460 13.64 -2.37 11.84
C PHE A 460 14.49 -1.91 13.05
N GLY A 461 14.71 -2.79 14.03
CA GLY A 461 15.43 -2.49 15.27
C GLY A 461 14.67 -1.59 16.24
N SER A 462 13.34 -1.54 16.12
CA SER A 462 12.49 -0.57 16.80
C SER A 462 11.25 -1.16 17.49
N GLY A 463 10.93 -2.45 17.32
CA GLY A 463 9.69 -3.05 17.80
C GLY A 463 9.57 -3.09 19.32
N THR A 464 8.40 -2.71 19.85
CA THR A 464 8.06 -2.87 21.29
C THR A 464 7.51 -4.26 21.58
N VAL A 465 6.85 -4.88 20.60
CA VAL A 465 6.24 -6.21 20.73
C VAL A 465 6.42 -7.00 19.42
N SER A 466 6.40 -8.32 19.51
CA SER A 466 6.21 -9.19 18.36
C SER A 466 5.30 -10.36 18.74
N VAL A 467 4.43 -10.77 17.83
CA VAL A 467 3.49 -11.88 18.02
C VAL A 467 3.62 -12.90 16.89
N LEU A 468 3.37 -14.16 17.23
CA LEU A 468 3.28 -15.28 16.30
C LEU A 468 2.27 -16.29 16.83
N TYR A 469 1.79 -17.19 15.97
CA TYR A 469 0.83 -18.23 16.35
C TYR A 469 1.49 -19.59 16.13
N SER A 470 1.56 -20.43 17.18
CA SER A 470 2.42 -21.62 17.20
C SER A 470 1.65 -22.93 17.01
N ASP A 471 1.78 -23.50 15.82
CA ASP A 471 1.22 -24.82 15.44
C ASP A 471 2.12 -25.99 15.88
N ILE A 472 3.15 -25.69 16.68
CA ILE A 472 4.19 -26.65 17.13
C ILE A 472 4.39 -26.61 18.66
N GLY A 473 3.36 -26.17 19.39
CA GLY A 473 3.34 -26.08 20.85
C GLY A 473 4.10 -24.87 21.42
N PRO A 474 4.08 -24.70 22.76
CA PRO A 474 4.54 -23.48 23.42
C PRO A 474 6.06 -23.40 23.62
N THR A 475 6.80 -24.49 23.39
CA THR A 475 8.21 -24.61 23.79
C THR A 475 9.20 -24.13 22.72
N PHE A 476 8.88 -24.28 21.43
CA PHE A 476 9.85 -24.02 20.36
C PHE A 476 10.25 -22.54 20.27
N TYR A 477 9.28 -21.65 20.12
CA TYR A 477 9.54 -20.21 19.99
C TYR A 477 9.98 -19.59 21.32
N LYS A 478 9.50 -20.12 22.45
CA LYS A 478 9.98 -19.74 23.78
C LYS A 478 11.47 -20.05 23.93
N ALA A 479 11.91 -21.24 23.51
CA ALA A 479 13.33 -21.61 23.55
C ALA A 479 14.20 -20.88 22.49
N SER A 480 13.62 -20.07 21.61
CA SER A 480 14.32 -19.39 20.48
C SER A 480 14.66 -17.93 20.76
N GLY A 481 15.01 -17.60 22.01
CA GLY A 481 15.32 -16.23 22.44
C GLY A 481 16.62 -15.63 21.90
N PRO A 482 16.92 -14.35 22.22
CA PRO A 482 18.04 -13.59 21.66
C PRO A 482 19.43 -14.02 22.17
N ALA A 483 19.51 -14.85 23.21
CA ALA A 483 20.73 -15.47 23.68
C ALA A 483 20.42 -16.83 24.35
N PRO A 484 21.40 -17.73 24.50
CA PRO A 484 21.23 -18.98 25.25
C PRO A 484 20.68 -18.73 26.66
N GLY A 485 19.59 -19.42 27.02
CA GLY A 485 18.94 -19.27 28.34
C GLY A 485 17.99 -18.07 28.47
N VAL A 486 17.86 -17.22 27.46
CA VAL A 486 16.86 -16.14 27.41
C VAL A 486 15.62 -16.61 26.66
N ASP A 487 14.43 -16.29 27.17
CA ASP A 487 13.15 -16.63 26.52
C ASP A 487 12.86 -15.74 25.30
N GLY A 488 12.38 -16.37 24.23
CA GLY A 488 11.81 -15.76 23.03
C GLY A 488 10.32 -15.47 23.18
N TRP A 489 9.51 -15.86 22.20
CA TRP A 489 8.05 -15.69 22.25
C TRP A 489 7.42 -16.70 23.21
N THR A 490 6.73 -16.22 24.24
CA THR A 490 6.00 -17.06 25.21
C THR A 490 4.54 -17.20 24.78
N ALA A 491 4.04 -18.43 24.70
CA ALA A 491 2.64 -18.72 24.39
C ALA A 491 1.71 -18.27 25.53
N ASN A 492 0.67 -17.52 25.17
CA ASN A 492 -0.47 -17.28 26.05
C ASN A 492 -1.52 -18.39 25.81
N PRO A 493 -2.02 -19.06 26.86
CA PRO A 493 -3.18 -19.91 26.74
C PRO A 493 -4.38 -19.12 26.22
N TYR A 494 -5.23 -19.77 25.44
CA TYR A 494 -6.46 -19.18 24.92
C TYR A 494 -7.60 -20.20 24.94
N ILE A 495 -8.82 -19.74 24.66
CA ILE A 495 -10.00 -20.60 24.47
C ILE A 495 -10.65 -20.35 23.11
N VAL A 496 -11.28 -21.38 22.57
CA VAL A 496 -12.24 -21.24 21.46
C VAL A 496 -13.59 -21.76 21.92
N SER A 497 -14.61 -20.92 21.80
CA SER A 497 -16.01 -21.35 21.88
C SER A 497 -16.49 -21.70 20.48
N THR A 498 -17.07 -22.90 20.33
CA THR A 498 -17.61 -23.40 19.04
C THR A 498 -19.07 -23.77 19.20
N TRP A 499 -19.89 -23.33 18.24
CA TRP A 499 -21.32 -23.67 18.13
C TRP A 499 -21.60 -24.39 16.81
N ASP A 500 -22.56 -25.32 16.82
CA ASP A 500 -23.22 -25.82 15.61
C ASP A 500 -24.34 -24.84 15.21
N VAL A 501 -24.38 -24.45 13.93
CA VAL A 501 -25.32 -23.44 13.43
C VAL A 501 -26.78 -23.85 13.64
N LYS A 502 -27.13 -25.13 13.44
CA LYS A 502 -28.50 -25.63 13.58
C LYS A 502 -28.92 -25.73 15.05
N ALA A 503 -27.97 -26.06 15.94
CA ALA A 503 -28.20 -26.03 17.38
C ALA A 503 -28.50 -24.61 17.89
N VAL A 504 -27.82 -23.58 17.37
CA VAL A 504 -28.10 -22.18 17.72
C VAL A 504 -29.45 -21.73 17.14
N LEU A 505 -29.78 -22.08 15.90
CA LEU A 505 -31.08 -21.76 15.30
C LEU A 505 -32.25 -22.28 16.15
N GLU A 506 -32.27 -23.57 16.49
CA GLU A 506 -33.36 -24.17 17.29
C GLU A 506 -33.46 -23.55 18.69
N ARG A 507 -32.33 -23.16 19.31
CA ARG A 507 -32.28 -22.58 20.66
C ARG A 507 -32.56 -21.07 20.71
N THR A 508 -32.52 -20.38 19.57
CA THR A 508 -32.75 -18.93 19.46
C THR A 508 -33.96 -18.56 18.60
N LYS A 509 -34.73 -19.53 18.10
CA LYS A 509 -35.89 -19.29 17.21
C LYS A 509 -36.93 -18.30 17.77
N ASP A 510 -37.10 -18.28 19.09
CA ASP A 510 -38.03 -17.41 19.82
C ASP A 510 -37.32 -16.18 20.46
N GLU A 511 -36.04 -15.95 20.13
CA GLU A 511 -35.20 -14.94 20.78
C GLU A 511 -35.56 -13.52 20.31
N ALA A 512 -35.95 -12.66 21.26
CA ALA A 512 -36.24 -11.27 20.99
C ALA A 512 -34.99 -10.51 20.49
N ARG A 513 -35.22 -9.39 19.78
CA ARG A 513 -34.20 -8.48 19.23
C ARG A 513 -33.33 -9.04 18.09
N LYS A 514 -33.56 -10.24 17.56
CA LYS A 514 -32.89 -10.75 16.34
C LYS A 514 -32.94 -9.75 15.19
N ASP A 515 -34.12 -9.24 14.86
CA ASP A 515 -34.35 -8.26 13.77
C ASP A 515 -33.76 -6.86 14.04
N GLN A 516 -33.15 -6.63 15.21
CA GLN A 516 -32.45 -5.38 15.55
C GLN A 516 -30.97 -5.41 15.15
N TRP A 517 -30.46 -6.54 14.66
CA TRP A 517 -29.08 -6.68 14.21
C TRP A 517 -28.93 -6.31 12.72
N ILE A 518 -28.18 -5.24 12.45
CA ILE A 518 -27.88 -4.76 11.10
C ILE A 518 -26.62 -5.48 10.61
N LEU A 519 -26.77 -6.33 9.58
CA LEU A 519 -25.63 -6.97 8.91
C LEU A 519 -24.82 -5.96 8.09
N LEU A 520 -23.49 -5.99 8.27
CA LEU A 520 -22.53 -5.06 7.69
C LEU A 520 -21.78 -5.71 6.52
N ASN A 521 -21.67 -5.03 5.38
CA ASN A 521 -20.77 -5.43 4.29
C ASN A 521 -19.28 -5.17 4.63
N LYS A 522 -18.34 -5.50 3.73
CA LYS A 522 -16.88 -5.31 3.99
C LYS A 522 -16.56 -3.85 4.34
N GLU A 523 -17.16 -2.91 3.64
CA GLU A 523 -16.89 -1.48 3.75
C GLU A 523 -17.47 -0.89 5.05
N GLN A 524 -18.70 -1.27 5.41
CA GLN A 524 -19.34 -0.93 6.70
C GLN A 524 -18.61 -1.57 7.89
N THR A 525 -18.16 -2.83 7.75
CA THR A 525 -17.37 -3.51 8.79
C THR A 525 -16.03 -2.82 9.00
N LYS A 526 -15.39 -2.36 7.91
CA LYS A 526 -14.14 -1.59 7.95
C LYS A 526 -14.30 -0.24 8.63
N GLU A 527 -15.40 0.47 8.38
CA GLU A 527 -15.68 1.73 9.07
C GLU A 527 -15.99 1.51 10.56
N TRP A 528 -16.77 0.47 10.89
CA TRP A 528 -16.98 0.07 12.29
C TRP A 528 -15.65 -0.26 13.02
N TRP A 529 -14.68 -0.90 12.38
CA TRP A 529 -13.35 -1.12 12.99
C TRP A 529 -12.58 0.17 13.28
N ASN A 530 -12.77 1.24 12.51
CA ASN A 530 -12.17 2.54 12.83
C ASN A 530 -12.78 3.08 14.14
N GLN A 531 -14.09 2.99 14.27
CA GLN A 531 -14.86 3.48 15.44
C GLN A 531 -14.58 2.63 16.69
N ASP A 532 -14.62 1.29 16.58
CA ASP A 532 -14.27 0.38 17.68
C ASP A 532 -12.80 0.54 18.14
N SER A 533 -11.90 0.93 17.23
CA SER A 533 -10.51 1.26 17.63
C SER A 533 -10.43 2.47 18.56
N GLU A 534 -11.26 3.50 18.35
CA GLU A 534 -11.34 4.65 19.26
C GLU A 534 -12.01 4.29 20.58
N LEU A 535 -13.04 3.43 20.56
CA LEU A 535 -13.64 2.89 21.79
C LEU A 535 -12.63 2.07 22.61
N ILE A 536 -11.83 1.21 21.98
CA ILE A 536 -10.76 0.45 22.65
C ILE A 536 -9.74 1.41 23.30
N LEU A 537 -9.36 2.50 22.63
CA LEU A 537 -8.43 3.50 23.18
C LEU A 537 -9.01 4.24 24.40
N GLN A 538 -10.33 4.41 24.48
CA GLN A 538 -11.03 4.97 25.65
C GLN A 538 -11.22 3.94 26.79
N GLU A 539 -11.40 2.66 26.45
CA GLU A 539 -11.63 1.57 27.42
C GLU A 539 -10.37 1.09 28.12
N VAL A 540 -9.25 0.93 27.38
CA VAL A 540 -7.99 0.35 27.90
C VAL A 540 -7.48 1.04 29.18
N PRO A 541 -7.53 2.38 29.34
CA PRO A 541 -7.14 3.06 30.58
C PRO A 541 -7.97 2.70 31.83
N SER A 542 -9.20 2.20 31.67
CA SER A 542 -10.12 1.93 32.80
C SER A 542 -10.32 0.44 33.12
N LYS A 543 -9.82 -0.47 32.26
CA LYS A 543 -9.90 -1.91 32.52
C LYS A 543 -9.01 -2.34 33.71
N PRO A 544 -9.47 -3.30 34.54
CA PRO A 544 -8.66 -3.86 35.63
C PRO A 544 -7.52 -4.70 35.04
N GLN A 545 -6.35 -4.09 34.91
CA GLN A 545 -5.11 -4.78 34.52
C GLN A 545 -4.69 -5.76 35.63
N SER A 546 -3.99 -6.83 35.26
CA SER A 546 -3.36 -7.75 36.21
C SER A 546 -2.20 -7.06 36.96
N SER A 547 -1.43 -7.81 37.77
CA SER A 547 -0.32 -7.26 38.57
C SER A 547 0.89 -6.76 37.75
N THR A 548 0.77 -6.57 36.44
CA THR A 548 1.78 -6.02 35.53
C THR A 548 1.52 -4.55 35.23
N SER A 549 2.52 -3.69 35.36
CA SER A 549 2.40 -2.23 35.15
C SER A 549 2.28 -1.79 33.69
N THR A 550 1.97 -2.70 32.75
CA THR A 550 2.02 -2.43 31.30
C THR A 550 1.15 -3.43 30.54
N ALA A 551 0.44 -2.95 29.53
CA ALA A 551 -0.41 -3.74 28.65
C ALA A 551 -0.31 -3.25 27.20
N PHE A 552 -0.70 -4.09 26.24
CA PHE A 552 -0.78 -3.77 24.82
C PHE A 552 -1.98 -4.46 24.14
N THR A 553 -2.37 -3.97 22.97
CA THR A 553 -3.35 -4.58 22.08
C THR A 553 -3.00 -4.24 20.63
N PHE A 554 -3.55 -4.98 19.68
CA PHE A 554 -3.65 -4.52 18.28
C PHE A 554 -5.02 -3.87 18.09
N LEU A 555 -5.11 -2.84 17.25
CA LEU A 555 -6.38 -2.19 16.89
C LEU A 555 -6.85 -2.74 15.54
N PRO A 556 -8.15 -3.00 15.33
CA PRO A 556 -8.65 -3.64 14.10
C PRO A 556 -8.56 -2.75 12.85
N ARG A 557 -8.38 -1.43 13.01
CA ARG A 557 -8.16 -0.45 11.93
C ARG A 557 -6.87 -0.65 11.14
N LYS A 558 -6.58 0.28 10.20
CA LYS A 558 -5.35 0.30 9.36
C LYS A 558 -5.07 -1.01 8.60
N GLY A 559 -6.10 -1.81 8.35
CA GLY A 559 -6.02 -3.07 7.61
C GLY A 559 -5.74 -4.33 8.45
N VAL A 560 -5.52 -4.20 9.77
CA VAL A 560 -5.16 -5.35 10.63
C VAL A 560 -6.26 -6.41 10.64
N ALA A 561 -7.52 -6.03 10.90
CA ALA A 561 -8.64 -6.96 10.81
C ALA A 561 -9.08 -7.25 9.35
N GLU A 562 -8.87 -6.30 8.44
CA GLU A 562 -9.18 -6.44 7.01
C GLU A 562 -8.37 -7.55 6.34
N PHE A 563 -7.12 -7.78 6.76
CA PHE A 563 -6.28 -8.86 6.27
C PHE A 563 -6.94 -10.24 6.45
N LEU A 564 -7.66 -10.49 7.54
CA LEU A 564 -8.41 -11.75 7.71
C LEU A 564 -9.60 -11.90 6.76
N GLN A 565 -10.14 -10.82 6.18
CA GLN A 565 -11.24 -10.87 5.21
C GLN A 565 -10.77 -10.76 3.75
N ARG A 566 -9.59 -10.17 3.51
CA ARG A 566 -9.01 -9.92 2.18
C ARG A 566 -7.73 -10.73 1.89
N SER A 567 -7.29 -11.62 2.78
CA SER A 567 -6.16 -12.51 2.45
C SER A 567 -6.50 -13.38 1.23
N LEU A 568 -5.56 -13.47 0.28
CA LEU A 568 -5.73 -14.18 -0.99
C LEU A 568 -6.23 -15.63 -0.83
N ARG A 569 -5.89 -16.28 0.29
CA ARG A 569 -6.37 -17.64 0.61
C ARG A 569 -7.86 -17.66 0.93
N ILE A 570 -8.35 -16.72 1.74
CA ILE A 570 -9.75 -16.69 2.16
C ILE A 570 -10.63 -16.23 1.01
N GLU A 571 -10.22 -15.19 0.26
CA GLU A 571 -10.96 -14.78 -0.95
C GLU A 571 -10.99 -15.87 -2.03
N TRP A 572 -9.96 -16.71 -2.15
CA TRP A 572 -9.95 -17.86 -3.06
C TRP A 572 -11.06 -18.88 -2.74
N PHE A 573 -11.36 -19.12 -1.46
CA PHE A 573 -12.45 -20.02 -1.05
C PHE A 573 -13.82 -19.33 -1.09
N VAL A 574 -13.91 -18.08 -0.60
CA VAL A 574 -15.13 -17.26 -0.59
C VAL A 574 -15.69 -17.08 -2.00
N ASN A 575 -14.84 -16.78 -2.99
CA ASN A 575 -15.22 -16.64 -4.39
C ASN A 575 -15.50 -17.98 -5.10
N ARG A 576 -15.50 -19.11 -4.36
CA ARG A 576 -15.89 -20.46 -4.81
C ARG A 576 -17.11 -21.01 -4.05
N MET A 577 -17.71 -20.21 -3.17
CA MET A 577 -19.03 -20.51 -2.64
C MET A 577 -20.09 -20.27 -3.71
N GLU A 578 -21.11 -21.12 -3.75
CA GLU A 578 -22.26 -21.00 -4.67
C GLU A 578 -22.96 -19.63 -4.57
N ARG A 579 -23.00 -19.08 -3.35
CA ARG A 579 -23.37 -17.70 -3.04
C ARG A 579 -22.23 -17.09 -2.20
N PRO A 580 -21.41 -16.18 -2.75
CA PRO A 580 -20.38 -15.50 -1.96
C PRO A 580 -21.00 -14.65 -0.83
N PRO A 581 -20.49 -14.72 0.42
CA PRO A 581 -20.96 -13.90 1.54
C PRO A 581 -20.88 -12.39 1.25
N PRO A 582 -22.00 -11.64 1.33
CA PRO A 582 -22.02 -10.18 1.22
C PRO A 582 -21.70 -9.48 2.56
N TYR A 583 -21.94 -10.13 3.70
CA TYR A 583 -21.81 -9.56 5.05
C TYR A 583 -20.67 -10.19 5.88
N TYR A 584 -20.01 -9.34 6.65
CA TYR A 584 -18.75 -9.59 7.36
C TYR A 584 -18.76 -9.06 8.81
N GLY A 585 -19.87 -8.48 9.25
CA GLY A 585 -20.11 -8.07 10.63
C GLY A 585 -21.59 -7.82 10.92
N ALA A 586 -21.89 -7.50 12.17
CA ALA A 586 -23.22 -7.12 12.65
C ALA A 586 -23.10 -6.01 13.71
N LEU A 587 -24.06 -5.09 13.73
CA LEU A 587 -24.19 -4.00 14.72
C LEU A 587 -25.64 -3.95 15.23
N LEU A 588 -25.82 -3.77 16.54
CA LEU A 588 -27.13 -3.59 17.15
C LEU A 588 -27.70 -2.20 16.78
N SER A 589 -28.95 -2.17 16.32
CA SER A 589 -29.66 -0.93 15.98
C SER A 589 -30.11 -0.19 17.24
N SER A 590 -29.56 1.00 17.48
CA SER A 590 -29.87 1.82 18.64
C SER A 590 -31.29 2.42 18.57
N PRO A 591 -32.11 2.31 19.63
CA PRO A 591 -33.48 2.83 19.65
C PRO A 591 -33.55 4.33 19.95
N SER A 592 -33.58 5.14 18.87
CA SER A 592 -33.87 6.59 18.80
C SER A 592 -32.64 7.54 18.79
N PRO A 593 -32.60 8.59 17.94
CA PRO A 593 -31.43 9.50 17.82
C PRO A 593 -31.31 10.59 18.91
N SER A 594 -31.97 10.41 20.06
CA SER A 594 -32.29 11.52 20.98
C SER A 594 -31.38 11.67 22.21
N ASP A 595 -30.68 10.62 22.64
CA ASP A 595 -29.82 10.66 23.81
C ASP A 595 -28.36 10.95 23.45
N ASN A 596 -27.89 12.15 23.82
CA ASN A 596 -26.48 12.56 23.66
C ASN A 596 -25.59 11.96 24.76
N GLY A 597 -25.50 10.63 24.77
CA GLY A 597 -24.53 9.83 25.53
C GLY A 597 -24.06 8.66 24.65
N PRO A 598 -22.98 7.95 25.03
CA PRO A 598 -22.52 6.80 24.26
C PRO A 598 -23.53 5.64 24.34
N SER A 599 -24.26 5.38 23.25
CA SER A 599 -25.15 4.22 23.14
C SER A 599 -24.34 2.92 23.14
N SER A 600 -24.83 1.91 23.86
CA SER A 600 -24.09 0.69 24.18
C SER A 600 -24.19 -0.36 23.06
N ASP A 601 -23.76 0.03 21.86
CA ASP A 601 -24.11 -0.65 20.62
C ASP A 601 -23.23 -1.89 20.36
N ALA A 602 -23.71 -3.01 20.88
CA ALA A 602 -23.11 -4.33 20.73
C ALA A 602 -22.92 -4.70 19.26
N SER A 603 -21.84 -5.43 18.95
CA SER A 603 -21.35 -5.61 17.59
C SER A 603 -20.33 -6.75 17.46
N ALA A 604 -20.16 -7.26 16.25
CA ALA A 604 -19.15 -8.26 15.91
C ALA A 604 -18.69 -8.15 14.45
N SER A 605 -17.48 -8.62 14.16
CA SER A 605 -17.03 -8.92 12.79
C SER A 605 -16.51 -10.35 12.68
N TRP A 606 -16.50 -10.91 11.47
CA TRP A 606 -16.05 -12.27 11.21
C TRP A 606 -15.28 -12.46 9.90
N THR A 607 -14.71 -13.66 9.74
CA THR A 607 -14.21 -14.20 8.48
C THR A 607 -14.65 -15.67 8.34
N PHE A 608 -14.24 -16.35 7.27
CA PHE A 608 -14.68 -17.70 6.95
C PHE A 608 -13.50 -18.68 6.81
N GLU A 609 -13.58 -19.82 7.50
CA GLU A 609 -12.69 -20.96 7.32
C GLU A 609 -13.41 -22.05 6.54
N LEU A 610 -12.94 -22.30 5.32
CA LEU A 610 -13.63 -23.05 4.26
C LEU A 610 -12.75 -24.17 3.69
N TYR A 611 -11.83 -24.70 4.49
CA TYR A 611 -10.86 -25.71 4.06
C TYR A 611 -11.53 -27.05 3.72
N PRO A 612 -11.26 -27.66 2.54
CA PRO A 612 -11.83 -28.96 2.18
C PRO A 612 -11.47 -30.04 3.19
N GLY A 613 -12.48 -30.78 3.66
CA GLY A 613 -12.33 -31.82 4.69
C GLY A 613 -12.56 -31.32 6.13
N SER A 614 -12.62 -30.01 6.35
CA SER A 614 -13.07 -29.40 7.61
C SER A 614 -14.50 -28.87 7.47
N PRO A 615 -15.33 -28.89 8.54
CA PRO A 615 -16.63 -28.23 8.54
C PRO A 615 -16.48 -26.72 8.31
N LYS A 616 -17.30 -26.17 7.41
CA LYS A 616 -17.30 -24.74 7.08
C LYS A 616 -17.62 -23.93 8.33
N THR A 617 -16.78 -22.96 8.66
CA THR A 617 -16.85 -22.23 9.93
C THR A 617 -16.84 -20.71 9.70
N LEU A 618 -17.80 -20.01 10.28
CA LEU A 618 -17.77 -18.56 10.45
C LEU A 618 -17.00 -18.26 11.75
N LEU A 619 -15.86 -17.60 11.60
CA LEU A 619 -14.96 -17.24 12.69
C LEU A 619 -15.20 -15.77 13.05
N ILE A 620 -15.79 -15.51 14.22
CA ILE A 620 -15.89 -14.16 14.78
C ILE A 620 -14.46 -13.69 15.13
N THR A 621 -14.04 -12.63 14.45
CA THR A 621 -12.70 -12.05 14.55
C THR A 621 -12.61 -10.97 15.61
N ARG A 622 -13.71 -10.25 15.87
CA ARG A 622 -13.81 -9.18 16.88
C ARG A 622 -15.22 -9.21 17.51
N LEU A 623 -15.33 -9.12 18.83
CA LEU A 623 -16.60 -9.14 19.57
C LEU A 623 -16.70 -7.98 20.59
N ARG A 624 -17.80 -7.22 20.52
CA ARG A 624 -18.20 -6.20 21.48
C ARG A 624 -19.61 -6.53 21.97
N CYS A 625 -19.72 -7.21 23.10
CA CYS A 625 -21.01 -7.64 23.64
C CYS A 625 -21.02 -7.43 25.17
N PRO A 626 -21.72 -6.40 25.69
CA PRO A 626 -21.68 -6.07 27.12
C PRO A 626 -22.59 -6.97 27.98
N GLU A 627 -23.55 -7.66 27.37
CA GLU A 627 -24.62 -8.38 28.08
C GLU A 627 -24.85 -9.78 27.50
N ALA A 628 -25.25 -10.71 28.38
CA ALA A 628 -25.53 -12.10 28.04
C ALA A 628 -26.72 -12.27 27.06
N GLU A 629 -27.77 -11.46 27.19
CA GLU A 629 -28.94 -11.50 26.30
C GLU A 629 -28.60 -11.04 24.86
N LEU A 630 -27.70 -10.05 24.75
CA LEU A 630 -27.23 -9.56 23.46
C LEU A 630 -26.41 -10.62 22.71
N LEU A 631 -25.64 -11.46 23.43
CA LEU A 631 -24.91 -12.57 22.81
C LEU A 631 -25.87 -13.60 22.17
N ARG A 632 -26.98 -13.91 22.83
CA ARG A 632 -27.96 -14.92 22.39
C ARG A 632 -28.68 -14.46 21.11
N SER A 633 -29.13 -13.21 21.07
CA SER A 633 -29.73 -12.62 19.86
C SER A 633 -28.71 -12.42 18.72
N LEU A 634 -27.48 -11.98 19.03
CA LEU A 634 -26.38 -11.85 18.06
C LEU A 634 -26.03 -13.18 17.39
N LEU A 635 -25.77 -14.24 18.19
CA LEU A 635 -25.43 -15.54 17.64
C LEU A 635 -26.62 -16.19 16.92
N GLY A 636 -27.85 -15.86 17.30
CA GLY A 636 -29.05 -16.19 16.52
C GLY A 636 -29.04 -15.57 15.11
N CYS A 637 -28.84 -14.26 14.99
CA CYS A 637 -28.73 -13.55 13.71
C CYS A 637 -27.54 -14.08 12.87
N ILE A 638 -26.38 -14.30 13.48
CA ILE A 638 -25.21 -14.87 12.80
C ILE A 638 -25.49 -16.31 12.34
N ALA A 639 -26.25 -17.12 13.09
CA ALA A 639 -26.62 -18.48 12.71
C ALA A 639 -27.59 -18.52 11.52
N GLU A 640 -28.53 -17.57 11.42
CA GLU A 640 -29.42 -17.43 10.27
C GLU A 640 -28.62 -17.10 9.00
N TYR A 641 -27.75 -16.09 9.07
CA TYR A 641 -26.87 -15.74 7.97
C TYR A 641 -25.85 -16.85 7.60
N ALA A 642 -25.32 -17.57 8.58
CA ALA A 642 -24.43 -18.71 8.38
C ALA A 642 -25.14 -19.88 7.68
N ASN A 643 -26.36 -20.20 8.09
CA ASN A 643 -27.18 -21.26 7.49
C ASN A 643 -27.51 -20.97 6.01
N ASP A 644 -27.87 -19.73 5.70
CA ASP A 644 -28.14 -19.25 4.33
C ASP A 644 -26.95 -19.35 3.35
N LEU A 645 -25.74 -19.49 3.90
CA LEU A 645 -24.48 -19.70 3.18
C LEU A 645 -24.00 -21.17 3.22
N GLY A 646 -24.76 -22.05 3.88
CA GLY A 646 -24.39 -23.44 4.13
C GLY A 646 -23.10 -23.57 4.95
N ILE A 647 -22.89 -22.66 5.91
CA ILE A 647 -21.85 -22.75 6.96
C ILE A 647 -22.38 -23.65 8.09
N GLU A 648 -21.51 -24.47 8.68
CA GLU A 648 -21.88 -25.49 9.66
C GLU A 648 -21.64 -25.02 11.10
N ARG A 649 -20.65 -24.14 11.33
CA ARG A 649 -20.20 -23.74 12.67
C ARG A 649 -19.99 -22.24 12.80
N ILE A 650 -20.15 -21.75 14.03
CA ILE A 650 -19.67 -20.43 14.47
C ILE A 650 -18.54 -20.66 15.49
N GLN A 651 -17.50 -19.82 15.46
CA GLN A 651 -16.43 -19.83 16.45
C GLN A 651 -16.11 -18.42 16.98
N VAL A 652 -15.81 -18.33 18.28
CA VAL A 652 -15.29 -17.13 18.96
C VAL A 652 -13.98 -17.50 19.66
N TRP A 653 -12.94 -16.71 19.42
CA TRP A 653 -11.65 -16.79 20.11
C TRP A 653 -11.69 -15.92 21.37
N ASN A 654 -11.29 -16.46 22.53
CA ASN A 654 -11.32 -15.78 23.83
C ASN A 654 -12.65 -15.09 24.17
N LEU A 655 -13.75 -15.84 24.08
CA LEU A 655 -15.07 -15.41 24.56
C LEU A 655 -14.97 -14.94 26.03
N PRO A 656 -15.40 -13.71 26.38
CA PRO A 656 -15.38 -13.21 27.75
C PRO A 656 -16.08 -14.14 28.76
N GLY A 657 -15.56 -14.21 29.98
CA GLY A 657 -16.01 -15.18 30.99
C GLY A 657 -17.47 -14.96 31.42
N GLU A 658 -17.88 -13.71 31.49
CA GLU A 658 -19.24 -13.23 31.74
C GLU A 658 -20.24 -13.63 30.64
N LEU A 659 -19.77 -13.86 29.40
CA LEU A 659 -20.58 -14.30 28.27
C LEU A 659 -20.62 -15.83 28.12
N LYS A 660 -19.72 -16.56 28.79
CA LYS A 660 -19.53 -18.00 28.58
C LYS A 660 -20.78 -18.82 28.89
N ALA A 661 -21.47 -18.55 30.00
CA ALA A 661 -22.66 -19.30 30.39
C ALA A 661 -23.79 -19.19 29.34
N ALA A 662 -24.06 -17.98 28.84
CA ALA A 662 -25.04 -17.74 27.78
C ALA A 662 -24.63 -18.40 26.44
N GLY A 663 -23.32 -18.47 26.16
CA GLY A 663 -22.78 -19.23 25.04
C GLY A 663 -23.05 -20.74 25.17
N GLU A 664 -22.84 -21.32 26.35
CA GLU A 664 -23.09 -22.74 26.62
C GLU A 664 -24.59 -23.09 26.61
N GLU A 665 -25.47 -22.20 27.10
CA GLU A 665 -26.93 -22.34 26.99
C GLU A 665 -27.43 -22.54 25.56
N ILE A 666 -26.92 -21.76 24.61
CA ILE A 666 -27.29 -21.88 23.19
C ILE A 666 -26.49 -22.97 22.44
N GLY A 667 -25.86 -23.89 23.17
CA GLY A 667 -25.21 -25.08 22.62
C GLY A 667 -23.71 -24.91 22.31
N GLY A 668 -23.08 -23.87 22.84
CA GLY A 668 -21.65 -23.63 22.70
C GLY A 668 -20.79 -24.62 23.48
N THR A 669 -19.63 -24.93 22.92
CA THR A 669 -18.60 -25.77 23.56
C THR A 669 -17.29 -24.99 23.64
N THR A 670 -16.76 -24.80 24.85
CA THR A 670 -15.49 -24.09 25.07
C THR A 670 -14.35 -25.07 25.27
N VAL A 671 -13.28 -24.95 24.47
CA VAL A 671 -12.06 -25.77 24.59
C VAL A 671 -10.80 -24.90 24.65
N HIS A 672 -9.72 -25.47 25.18
CA HIS A 672 -8.35 -24.95 25.03
C HIS A 672 -7.64 -25.69 23.89
N PRO A 673 -7.31 -25.04 22.76
CA PRO A 673 -6.54 -25.69 21.69
C PRO A 673 -5.05 -25.86 22.05
N GLU A 674 -4.38 -26.78 21.36
CA GLU A 674 -2.93 -27.02 21.48
C GLU A 674 -2.13 -26.48 20.26
N ASP A 675 -2.83 -26.14 19.18
CA ASP A 675 -2.35 -25.51 17.96
C ASP A 675 -2.61 -23.99 17.96
N HIS A 676 -2.11 -23.27 16.94
CA HIS A 676 -2.26 -21.82 16.76
C HIS A 676 -1.93 -20.94 17.99
N LEU A 677 -1.10 -21.42 18.94
CA LEU A 677 -0.95 -20.78 20.26
C LEU A 677 -0.41 -19.33 20.14
N PRO A 678 -1.18 -18.30 20.57
CA PRO A 678 -0.80 -16.90 20.41
C PRO A 678 0.37 -16.56 21.32
N SER A 679 1.54 -16.34 20.73
CA SER A 679 2.82 -16.26 21.43
C SER A 679 3.46 -14.89 21.28
N VAL A 680 3.78 -14.25 22.41
CA VAL A 680 4.26 -12.87 22.48
C VAL A 680 5.73 -12.79 22.89
N LYS A 681 6.48 -11.89 22.25
CA LYS A 681 7.73 -11.34 22.77
C LYS A 681 7.54 -9.86 23.08
N TRP A 682 7.73 -9.48 24.35
CA TRP A 682 7.86 -8.08 24.77
C TRP A 682 9.32 -7.61 24.62
N TYR A 683 9.50 -6.38 24.15
CA TYR A 683 10.77 -5.66 24.03
C TYR A 683 10.70 -4.24 24.63
N GLY A 684 9.53 -3.79 25.07
CA GLY A 684 9.38 -2.49 25.73
C GLY A 684 10.01 -2.45 27.12
N SER A 685 9.88 -1.32 27.80
CA SER A 685 10.26 -1.19 29.21
C SER A 685 9.40 -2.10 30.11
N GLY A 686 9.96 -2.48 31.27
CA GLY A 686 9.32 -3.40 32.22
C GLY A 686 9.54 -4.89 31.88
N PRO A 687 9.27 -5.81 32.82
CA PRO A 687 9.61 -7.23 32.67
C PRO A 687 8.64 -8.01 31.77
N THR A 688 7.39 -7.57 31.69
CA THR A 688 6.27 -8.24 31.01
C THR A 688 5.21 -7.19 30.64
N ALA A 689 4.39 -7.49 29.63
CA ALA A 689 3.19 -6.72 29.33
C ALA A 689 2.00 -7.66 29.04
N GLU A 690 0.81 -7.27 29.50
CA GLU A 690 -0.44 -8.01 29.30
C GLU A 690 -1.00 -7.79 27.89
N TRP A 691 -1.47 -8.85 27.22
CA TRP A 691 -2.09 -8.76 25.88
C TRP A 691 -3.62 -8.65 26.02
N LEU A 692 -4.13 -7.42 25.97
CA LEU A 692 -5.56 -7.12 25.96
C LEU A 692 -6.15 -7.36 24.56
N TYR A 693 -7.43 -7.74 24.49
CA TYR A 693 -8.12 -8.05 23.22
C TYR A 693 -7.32 -9.01 22.33
N ASN A 694 -6.78 -10.09 22.92
CA ASN A 694 -6.17 -11.21 22.21
C ASN A 694 -7.25 -12.02 21.46
N GLU A 695 -7.75 -11.43 20.38
CA GLU A 695 -8.72 -11.99 19.43
C GLU A 695 -7.98 -12.36 18.13
N LYS A 696 -8.57 -13.23 17.28
CA LYS A 696 -7.84 -13.83 16.15
C LYS A 696 -7.40 -12.83 15.06
N PHE A 697 -7.93 -11.60 15.04
CA PHE A 697 -7.50 -10.55 14.10
C PHE A 697 -6.05 -10.07 14.29
N ALA A 698 -5.43 -10.32 15.44
CA ALA A 698 -4.04 -9.96 15.71
C ALA A 698 -2.99 -10.95 15.15
N TRP A 699 -3.38 -11.76 14.15
CA TRP A 699 -2.52 -12.70 13.41
C TRP A 699 -1.61 -12.02 12.36
N CYS A 700 -1.88 -10.73 12.08
CA CYS A 700 -1.46 -10.00 10.89
C CYS A 700 -0.20 -9.15 11.13
#